data_AF-A0A944YHR3-F1
#
_entry.id   AF-A0A944YHR3-F1
#
_cell.length_a   1.000
_cell.length_b   1.000
_cell.length_c   1.000
_cell.angle_alpha   90.00
_cell.angle_beta   90.00
_cell.angle_gamma   90.00
#
_symmetry.space_group_name_H-M   'P 1'
#
loop_
_entity.id
_entity.type
_entity.pdbx_description
1 polymer ?
#
loop_
_entity_poly.entity_id
_entity_poly.type
_entity_poly.pdbx_seq_one_letter_code
_entity_poly.pdbx_strand_id
1 'polypeptide(L)'
;VPPVPLGPRIVAGEGPHPDNHTVIRILSPYQVCETQFLAYPPNIRGGVGIETGIDEKGRPFIATWPLSSKLIRNIHLFNQAGGTKGKIQVPGEINPPYDLAVGDFLPKSPGDEIALTSKYASNENPVVLVYNNSGKLLKRKPVTGEAGEYSLLTKNSNQLLVQELGRQKIHPILSPQKEISTSVGNKKLKVFDSVYPDRKFNAGKSEETLSTLHLIHQERKTSSQNIGRMENIFWFDPQEEHGGDPATWEEFPNGNYVRNGLYNHLGSPQYWSPLAKSGEIESRSYAEWTSNIDWQKLFRVSWRKSVMDYNQGNPTVWSAVFTHRWSIGRMKSISSKIDSKTGLPTYLLLDRKNDTTGGGYFGKTLFDYGSQHFENEALNNLYTYAQRAFYRKLVPEYRKNPEMTIAVEPNHENEVVSGSDSIGDYNTGSLEGFYHYLSSLYGNIESINQIMGTSFTTDFFDAPRNLYRGNWDQYDFDNLFFREWVEYNRVVVSRRVGTSYRECLLAGFPPEMIKSHQIPDSYVFKSIVGISEGQKRISPIDWLLTTGAGFGFSRYGTYYDREHNIGQGAYSSGFDNMLVGEYASLNASHEKSLNQLLYLRNHGVSTLHVMWWPSELDKGFNNAQESALREMISKHDTPRKGLAGGIREIRPWRGKDQSFDIASLGTGPSHTGLLKSLKKDGSFEGTVYTVPFHAHVNIEVMNEQKKTNLNPRPKELATILHTRPGSVIEVSFKVNGKTDNLLIDFTHRGVKLSDKSIRLEQIEADQQVRLVYKIPLLMDEIKLLANTDKNIEIEDLLVVHHQDQVINLAKKIMNGQRHRGGISFACLPQ
;
A
#
# COMPACT_ATOMS: atom_id res chain seq x y z
N VAL A 1 -20.56 10.14 -2.06
CA VAL A 1 -19.73 10.70 -3.15
C VAL A 1 -18.47 11.31 -2.57
N PRO A 2 -17.27 10.96 -3.04
CA PRO A 2 -16.00 11.59 -2.62
C PRO A 2 -16.06 13.13 -2.70
N PRO A 3 -15.44 13.87 -1.77
CA PRO A 3 -15.41 15.34 -1.79
C PRO A 3 -14.53 15.92 -2.91
N VAL A 4 -13.64 15.12 -3.50
CA VAL A 4 -12.77 15.49 -4.62
C VAL A 4 -12.75 14.36 -5.67
N PRO A 5 -12.46 14.65 -6.94
CA PRO A 5 -12.28 13.63 -7.97
C PRO A 5 -11.20 12.59 -7.59
N LEU A 6 -11.48 11.32 -7.87
CA LEU A 6 -10.54 10.22 -7.64
C LEU A 6 -9.62 10.01 -8.85
N GLY A 7 -8.58 9.20 -8.66
CA GLY A 7 -7.65 8.82 -9.72
C GLY A 7 -8.25 7.82 -10.72
N PRO A 8 -7.56 7.58 -11.83
CA PRO A 8 -7.90 6.50 -12.74
C PRO A 8 -7.71 5.13 -12.08
N ARG A 9 -8.36 4.10 -12.63
CA ARG A 9 -7.90 2.73 -12.41
C ARG A 9 -6.58 2.54 -13.15
N ILE A 10 -5.57 2.05 -12.45
CA ILE A 10 -4.21 1.88 -13.00
C ILE A 10 -3.89 0.40 -13.05
N VAL A 11 -3.31 -0.04 -14.16
CA VAL A 11 -2.71 -1.36 -14.27
C VAL A 11 -1.20 -1.18 -14.14
N ALA A 12 -0.59 -1.80 -13.13
CA ALA A 12 0.84 -1.69 -12.85
C ALA A 12 1.51 -3.06 -12.93
N GLY A 13 2.75 -3.08 -13.42
CA GLY A 13 3.53 -4.29 -13.64
C GLY A 13 4.92 -4.15 -13.05
N GLU A 14 5.50 -5.26 -12.61
CA GLU A 14 6.88 -5.28 -12.13
C GLU A 14 7.84 -4.77 -13.23
N GLY A 15 8.78 -3.90 -12.85
CA GLY A 15 9.78 -3.36 -13.77
C GLY A 15 10.88 -4.35 -14.16
N PRO A 16 11.85 -3.96 -15.03
CA PRO A 16 12.88 -4.85 -15.51
C PRO A 16 13.90 -5.11 -14.42
N HIS A 17 13.80 -6.29 -13.79
CA HIS A 17 14.81 -6.85 -12.93
C HIS A 17 14.84 -8.37 -13.13
N PRO A 18 16.02 -9.03 -13.19
CA PRO A 18 16.13 -10.46 -13.45
C PRO A 18 15.30 -11.34 -12.49
N ASP A 19 15.14 -10.90 -11.24
CA ASP A 19 14.37 -11.64 -10.24
C ASP A 19 12.85 -11.40 -10.35
N ASN A 20 12.43 -10.31 -11.01
CA ASN A 20 11.01 -9.99 -11.11
C ASN A 20 10.29 -10.98 -12.02
N HIS A 21 9.10 -11.35 -11.61
CA HIS A 21 8.18 -12.16 -12.38
C HIS A 21 7.46 -11.28 -13.42
N THR A 22 6.26 -11.69 -13.80
CA THR A 22 5.38 -10.89 -14.67
C THR A 22 4.08 -10.56 -13.92
N VAL A 23 4.21 -10.19 -12.64
CA VAL A 23 3.05 -9.89 -11.80
C VAL A 23 2.45 -8.56 -12.22
N ILE A 24 1.12 -8.55 -12.30
CA ILE A 24 0.31 -7.38 -12.57
C ILE A 24 -0.57 -7.10 -11.37
N ARG A 25 -0.68 -5.82 -11.00
CA ARG A 25 -1.66 -5.30 -10.04
C ARG A 25 -2.60 -4.33 -10.74
N ILE A 26 -3.91 -4.54 -10.58
CA ILE A 26 -4.93 -3.58 -10.99
C ILE A 26 -5.32 -2.77 -9.76
N LEU A 27 -5.09 -1.48 -9.81
CA LEU A 27 -5.40 -0.52 -8.74
C LEU A 27 -6.77 0.11 -8.98
N SER A 28 -7.55 0.23 -7.91
CA SER A 28 -8.83 0.97 -7.87
C SER A 28 -8.61 2.47 -8.13
N PRO A 29 -9.68 3.27 -8.30
CA PRO A 29 -9.57 4.74 -8.30
C PRO A 29 -8.91 5.32 -7.03
N TYR A 30 -8.96 4.59 -5.91
CA TYR A 30 -8.28 4.91 -4.65
C TYR A 30 -6.80 4.49 -4.62
N GLN A 31 -6.27 3.97 -5.73
CA GLN A 31 -4.87 3.58 -5.92
C GLN A 31 -4.39 2.40 -5.05
N VAL A 32 -5.34 1.61 -4.51
CA VAL A 32 -5.07 0.35 -3.79
C VAL A 32 -5.37 -0.86 -4.68
N CYS A 33 -4.62 -1.95 -4.50
CA CYS A 33 -4.70 -3.16 -5.32
C CYS A 33 -6.05 -3.90 -5.15
N GLU A 34 -6.82 -3.98 -6.22
CA GLU A 34 -8.05 -4.78 -6.33
C GLU A 34 -7.71 -6.22 -6.73
N THR A 35 -6.93 -6.39 -7.79
CA THR A 35 -6.60 -7.69 -8.40
C THR A 35 -5.09 -7.82 -8.59
N GLN A 36 -4.56 -9.01 -8.34
CA GLN A 36 -3.18 -9.38 -8.63
C GLN A 36 -3.15 -10.70 -9.38
N PHE A 37 -2.38 -10.81 -10.46
CA PHE A 37 -2.25 -12.05 -11.22
C PHE A 37 -0.94 -12.08 -12.00
N LEU A 38 -0.58 -13.25 -12.51
CA LEU A 38 0.59 -13.48 -13.33
C LEU A 38 0.25 -13.41 -14.82
N ALA A 39 0.99 -12.61 -15.59
CA ALA A 39 0.74 -12.43 -17.02
C ALA A 39 1.33 -13.57 -17.87
N TYR A 40 2.47 -14.13 -17.47
CA TYR A 40 3.20 -15.18 -18.18
C TYR A 40 3.63 -16.30 -17.24
N PRO A 41 3.94 -17.52 -17.74
CA PRO A 41 4.32 -18.63 -16.87
C PRO A 41 5.44 -18.29 -15.88
N PRO A 42 5.47 -18.92 -14.69
CA PRO A 42 6.41 -18.61 -13.62
C PRO A 42 7.88 -18.85 -13.92
N ASN A 43 8.30 -19.23 -15.13
CA ASN A 43 9.72 -19.24 -15.55
C ASN A 43 10.10 -17.99 -16.36
N ILE A 44 9.12 -17.18 -16.77
CA ILE A 44 9.35 -15.92 -17.48
C ILE A 44 9.65 -14.84 -16.44
N ARG A 45 10.81 -14.22 -16.60
CA ARG A 45 11.38 -13.23 -15.68
C ARG A 45 11.71 -11.92 -16.39
N GLY A 46 12.05 -10.90 -15.61
CA GLY A 46 12.50 -9.62 -16.14
C GLY A 46 11.42 -8.57 -16.20
N GLY A 47 10.31 -8.72 -15.46
CA GLY A 47 9.20 -7.77 -15.42
C GLY A 47 8.24 -7.86 -16.60
N VAL A 48 7.15 -7.10 -16.52
CA VAL A 48 6.06 -7.07 -17.52
C VAL A 48 5.76 -5.63 -17.94
N GLY A 49 5.63 -5.41 -19.24
CA GLY A 49 5.19 -4.16 -19.85
C GLY A 49 3.68 -4.18 -20.01
N ILE A 50 3.07 -3.00 -19.94
CA ILE A 50 1.62 -2.86 -19.90
C ILE A 50 1.18 -1.72 -20.84
N GLU A 51 0.19 -2.03 -21.66
CA GLU A 51 -0.62 -1.07 -22.39
C GLU A 51 -2.11 -1.37 -22.18
N THR A 52 -2.95 -0.38 -22.40
CA THR A 52 -4.41 -0.52 -22.28
C THR A 52 -5.10 0.17 -23.44
N GLY A 53 -6.20 -0.40 -23.90
CA GLY A 53 -7.03 0.16 -24.96
C GLY A 53 -8.48 -0.33 -24.89
N ILE A 54 -9.26 0.04 -25.88
CA ILE A 54 -10.67 -0.30 -26.04
C ILE A 54 -10.82 -1.24 -27.25
N ASP A 55 -11.55 -2.34 -27.09
CA ASP A 55 -11.83 -3.26 -28.21
C ASP A 55 -12.92 -2.72 -29.15
N GLU A 56 -13.16 -3.45 -30.25
CA GLU A 56 -14.16 -3.11 -31.27
C GLU A 56 -15.61 -2.99 -30.72
N LYS A 57 -15.87 -3.49 -29.50
CA LYS A 57 -17.16 -3.44 -28.81
C LYS A 57 -17.20 -2.39 -27.69
N GLY A 58 -16.19 -1.52 -27.60
CA GLY A 58 -16.12 -0.51 -26.55
C GLY A 58 -15.63 -1.06 -25.20
N ARG A 59 -15.06 -2.27 -25.13
CA ARG A 59 -14.66 -2.88 -23.85
C ARG A 59 -13.15 -2.72 -23.61
N PRO A 60 -12.72 -2.30 -22.41
CA PRO A 60 -11.30 -2.21 -22.09
C PRO A 60 -10.56 -3.55 -22.22
N PHE A 61 -9.29 -3.47 -22.60
CA PHE A 61 -8.34 -4.58 -22.54
C PHE A 61 -6.98 -4.12 -22.02
N ILE A 62 -6.20 -5.08 -21.54
CA ILE A 62 -4.83 -4.92 -21.06
C ILE A 62 -3.95 -5.75 -21.98
N ALA A 63 -2.98 -5.13 -22.65
CA ALA A 63 -1.96 -5.81 -23.43
C ALA A 63 -0.66 -5.87 -22.64
N THR A 64 -0.02 -7.04 -22.62
CA THR A 64 1.16 -7.27 -21.80
C THR A 64 2.26 -7.94 -22.61
N TRP A 65 3.53 -7.69 -22.26
CA TRP A 65 4.71 -8.35 -22.83
C TRP A 65 5.84 -8.44 -21.80
N PRO A 66 6.74 -9.44 -21.86
CA PRO A 66 7.91 -9.45 -20.99
C PRO A 66 8.88 -8.31 -21.35
N LEU A 67 9.35 -7.54 -20.36
CA LEU A 67 10.22 -6.39 -20.61
C LEU A 67 11.66 -6.79 -20.97
N SER A 68 12.12 -7.93 -20.46
CA SER A 68 13.51 -8.36 -20.59
C SER A 68 13.67 -9.79 -21.13
N SER A 69 12.68 -10.68 -20.95
CA SER A 69 12.76 -12.06 -21.42
C SER A 69 12.75 -12.16 -22.94
N LYS A 70 13.57 -13.08 -23.46
CA LYS A 70 13.63 -13.45 -24.88
C LYS A 70 12.90 -14.76 -25.21
N LEU A 71 12.29 -15.40 -24.21
CA LEU A 71 11.78 -16.77 -24.31
C LEU A 71 10.37 -16.87 -24.89
N ILE A 72 9.61 -15.77 -24.89
CA ILE A 72 8.21 -15.73 -25.33
C ILE A 72 8.07 -14.79 -26.53
N ARG A 73 7.31 -15.23 -27.53
CA ARG A 73 6.94 -14.45 -28.72
C ARG A 73 5.45 -14.11 -28.77
N ASN A 74 4.78 -14.11 -27.62
CA ASN A 74 3.35 -13.84 -27.50
C ASN A 74 3.09 -12.56 -26.70
N ILE A 75 2.22 -11.70 -27.22
CA ILE A 75 1.60 -10.62 -26.46
C ILE A 75 0.31 -11.18 -25.86
N HIS A 76 0.14 -11.10 -24.55
CA HIS A 76 -1.09 -11.57 -23.89
C HIS A 76 -2.09 -10.42 -23.73
N LEU A 77 -3.37 -10.73 -23.91
CA LEU A 77 -4.46 -9.78 -23.75
C LEU A 77 -5.35 -10.24 -22.60
N PHE A 78 -5.65 -9.31 -21.69
CA PHE A 78 -6.53 -9.53 -20.55
C PHE A 78 -7.68 -8.54 -20.53
N ASN A 79 -8.75 -8.86 -19.81
CA ASN A 79 -9.79 -7.92 -19.45
C ASN A 79 -9.40 -7.14 -18.17
N GLN A 80 -10.23 -6.19 -17.77
CA GLN A 80 -10.01 -5.34 -16.58
C GLN A 80 -10.08 -6.06 -15.22
N ALA A 81 -10.34 -7.37 -15.21
CA ALA A 81 -10.32 -8.24 -14.04
C ALA A 81 -9.20 -9.29 -14.12
N GLY A 82 -8.33 -9.23 -15.13
CA GLY A 82 -7.24 -10.18 -15.35
C GLY A 82 -7.63 -11.47 -16.07
N GLY A 83 -8.87 -11.63 -16.53
CA GLY A 83 -9.29 -12.78 -17.35
C GLY A 83 -8.70 -12.71 -18.76
N THR A 84 -8.26 -13.84 -19.32
CA THR A 84 -7.65 -13.89 -20.66
C THR A 84 -8.66 -13.55 -21.76
N LYS A 85 -8.27 -12.70 -22.71
CA LYS A 85 -9.01 -12.39 -23.95
C LYS A 85 -8.38 -13.03 -25.18
N GLY A 86 -7.11 -13.46 -25.09
CA GLY A 86 -6.38 -14.06 -26.19
C GLY A 86 -4.89 -13.72 -26.16
N LYS A 87 -4.19 -14.11 -27.22
CA LYS A 87 -2.77 -13.84 -27.42
C LYS A 87 -2.47 -13.49 -28.87
N ILE A 88 -1.49 -12.63 -29.09
CA ILE A 88 -0.96 -12.29 -30.42
C ILE A 88 0.39 -12.97 -30.59
N GLN A 89 0.48 -13.88 -31.55
CA GLN A 89 1.73 -14.54 -31.92
C GLN A 89 2.56 -13.61 -32.81
N VAL A 90 3.71 -13.18 -32.31
CA VAL A 90 4.66 -12.33 -33.04
C VAL A 90 5.49 -13.20 -33.99
N PRO A 91 5.66 -12.81 -35.27
CA PRO A 91 6.44 -13.56 -36.24
C PRO A 91 7.93 -13.61 -35.91
N GLY A 92 8.64 -14.58 -36.51
CA GLY A 92 10.07 -14.85 -36.32
C GLY A 92 11.00 -13.64 -36.53
N GLU A 93 10.60 -12.75 -37.42
CA GLU A 93 11.35 -11.57 -37.87
C GLU A 93 11.50 -10.45 -36.83
N ILE A 94 10.60 -10.37 -35.84
CA ILE A 94 10.72 -9.41 -34.73
C ILE A 94 11.17 -10.18 -33.50
N ASN A 95 12.30 -9.78 -32.94
CA ASN A 95 12.93 -10.48 -31.83
C ASN A 95 12.53 -9.84 -30.50
N PRO A 96 12.17 -10.64 -29.49
CA PRO A 96 12.00 -10.15 -28.13
C PRO A 96 13.37 -9.72 -27.52
N PRO A 97 13.38 -8.84 -26.51
CA PRO A 97 12.21 -8.18 -25.90
C PRO A 97 11.58 -7.14 -26.82
N TYR A 98 10.28 -6.90 -26.63
CA TYR A 98 9.49 -5.98 -27.44
C TYR A 98 9.30 -4.63 -26.74
N ASP A 99 8.92 -3.62 -27.52
CA ASP A 99 8.26 -2.39 -27.04
C ASP A 99 6.92 -2.25 -27.78
N LEU A 100 5.90 -1.72 -27.10
CA LEU A 100 4.51 -1.82 -27.52
C LEU A 100 3.80 -0.49 -27.26
N ALA A 101 2.86 -0.13 -28.14
CA ALA A 101 1.98 1.01 -27.97
C ALA A 101 0.56 0.66 -28.43
N VAL A 102 -0.44 1.24 -27.77
CA VAL A 102 -1.86 1.05 -28.10
C VAL A 102 -2.52 2.38 -28.44
N GLY A 103 -3.42 2.38 -29.42
CA GLY A 103 -4.17 3.56 -29.86
C GLY A 103 -4.93 3.36 -31.17
N ASP A 104 -5.70 4.36 -31.57
CA ASP A 104 -6.48 4.43 -32.82
C ASP A 104 -5.61 4.95 -33.97
N PHE A 105 -4.72 4.10 -34.47
CA PHE A 105 -3.73 4.47 -35.49
C PHE A 105 -4.28 4.36 -36.91
N LEU A 106 -5.30 3.52 -37.13
CA LEU A 106 -5.90 3.30 -38.43
C LEU A 106 -7.42 3.59 -38.34
N PRO A 107 -7.87 4.84 -38.62
CA PRO A 107 -9.24 5.30 -38.35
C PRO A 107 -10.39 4.54 -39.05
N LYS A 108 -10.06 3.57 -39.91
CA LYS A 108 -11.02 2.70 -40.60
C LYS A 108 -11.22 1.36 -39.88
N SER A 109 -10.46 1.08 -38.83
CA SER A 109 -10.62 -0.10 -37.99
C SER A 109 -11.44 0.24 -36.74
N PRO A 110 -12.35 -0.63 -36.30
CA PRO A 110 -13.02 -0.45 -35.01
C PRO A 110 -12.11 -0.87 -33.84
N GLY A 111 -12.04 -0.03 -32.80
CA GLY A 111 -11.27 -0.26 -31.58
C GLY A 111 -9.77 0.08 -31.72
N ASP A 112 -9.06 0.12 -30.58
CA ASP A 112 -7.64 0.44 -30.55
C ASP A 112 -6.78 -0.70 -31.13
N GLU A 113 -5.76 -0.32 -31.89
CA GLU A 113 -4.72 -1.22 -32.39
C GLU A 113 -3.57 -1.40 -31.41
N ILE A 114 -2.83 -2.49 -31.63
CA ILE A 114 -1.62 -2.85 -30.91
C ILE A 114 -0.44 -2.78 -31.87
N ALA A 115 0.43 -1.79 -31.68
CA ALA A 115 1.68 -1.64 -32.42
C ALA A 115 2.84 -2.23 -31.63
N LEU A 116 3.73 -2.98 -32.28
CA LEU A 116 4.92 -3.56 -31.64
C LEU A 116 6.15 -3.51 -32.54
N THR A 117 7.32 -3.43 -31.89
CA THR A 117 8.65 -3.52 -32.51
C THR A 117 9.61 -4.27 -31.58
N SER A 118 10.75 -4.73 -32.12
CA SER A 118 11.87 -5.18 -31.27
C SER A 118 12.37 -3.98 -30.46
N LYS A 119 12.54 -4.15 -29.15
CA LYS A 119 13.18 -3.12 -28.31
C LYS A 119 14.63 -2.91 -28.72
N TYR A 120 15.32 -3.99 -29.07
CA TYR A 120 16.70 -3.97 -29.57
C TYR A 120 16.72 -4.49 -31.02
N ALA A 121 16.93 -3.59 -31.97
CA ALA A 121 17.08 -3.92 -33.38
C ALA A 121 18.54 -4.27 -33.69
N SER A 122 18.79 -5.46 -34.21
CA SER A 122 20.14 -5.90 -34.62
C SER A 122 20.55 -5.39 -36.00
N ASN A 123 19.58 -5.00 -36.82
CA ASN A 123 19.78 -4.56 -38.20
C ASN A 123 19.20 -3.16 -38.39
N GLU A 124 19.65 -2.50 -39.45
CA GLU A 124 19.00 -1.28 -39.94
C GLU A 124 17.56 -1.54 -40.36
N ASN A 125 16.79 -0.47 -40.38
CA ASN A 125 15.40 -0.41 -40.78
C ASN A 125 14.46 -1.36 -40.02
N PRO A 126 14.36 -1.26 -38.68
CA PRO A 126 13.49 -2.12 -37.91
C PRO A 126 12.03 -2.01 -38.35
N VAL A 127 11.28 -3.10 -38.16
CA VAL A 127 9.89 -3.20 -38.60
C VAL A 127 8.95 -2.95 -37.42
N VAL A 128 7.94 -2.12 -37.66
CA VAL A 128 6.76 -2.00 -36.79
C VAL A 128 5.62 -2.81 -37.39
N LEU A 129 5.00 -3.64 -36.56
CA LEU A 129 3.79 -4.38 -36.89
C LEU A 129 2.62 -3.80 -36.11
N VAL A 130 1.47 -3.69 -36.78
CA VAL A 130 0.23 -3.18 -36.19
C VAL A 130 -0.85 -4.24 -36.32
N TYR A 131 -1.42 -4.63 -35.19
CA TYR A 131 -2.45 -5.64 -35.06
C TYR A 131 -3.75 -5.03 -34.55
N ASN A 132 -4.88 -5.65 -34.87
CA ASN A 132 -6.10 -5.42 -34.09
C ASN A 132 -6.08 -6.24 -32.78
N ASN A 133 -7.08 -6.04 -31.94
CA ASN A 133 -7.24 -6.77 -30.67
C ASN A 133 -7.47 -8.30 -30.82
N SER A 134 -7.79 -8.80 -32.01
CA SER A 134 -7.93 -10.24 -32.29
C SER A 134 -6.63 -10.91 -32.74
N GLY A 135 -5.54 -10.12 -32.89
CA GLY A 135 -4.24 -10.60 -33.35
C GLY A 135 -4.10 -10.69 -34.87
N LYS A 136 -5.05 -10.13 -35.64
CA LYS A 136 -4.91 -9.98 -37.10
C LYS A 136 -3.93 -8.84 -37.40
N LEU A 137 -2.90 -9.14 -38.20
CA LEU A 137 -1.96 -8.14 -38.70
C LEU A 137 -2.67 -7.20 -39.69
N LEU A 138 -2.69 -5.90 -39.40
CA LEU A 138 -3.29 -4.87 -40.23
C LEU A 138 -2.26 -4.13 -41.08
N LYS A 139 -1.08 -3.85 -40.50
CA LYS A 139 -0.02 -3.09 -41.17
C LYS A 139 1.37 -3.57 -40.78
N ARG A 140 2.27 -3.46 -41.74
CA ARG A 140 3.72 -3.64 -41.60
C ARG A 140 4.40 -2.40 -42.15
N LYS A 141 5.32 -1.81 -41.39
CA LYS A 141 6.03 -0.60 -41.82
C LYS A 141 7.49 -0.63 -41.34
N PRO A 142 8.47 -0.60 -42.25
CA PRO A 142 9.86 -0.37 -41.86
C PRO A 142 10.06 1.09 -41.44
N VAL A 143 10.92 1.29 -40.45
CA VAL A 143 11.35 2.60 -39.94
C VAL A 143 12.72 2.91 -40.51
N THR A 144 12.98 4.10 -41.04
CA THR A 144 14.31 4.47 -41.54
C THR A 144 15.25 4.80 -40.36
N GLY A 145 15.92 3.79 -39.81
CA GLY A 145 16.79 3.90 -38.63
C GLY A 145 17.90 2.85 -38.58
N GLU A 146 18.84 2.99 -37.65
CA GLU A 146 20.01 2.11 -37.50
C GLU A 146 19.76 0.96 -36.50
N ALA A 147 20.71 0.03 -36.37
CA ALA A 147 20.67 -0.94 -35.27
C ALA A 147 20.79 -0.21 -33.92
N GLY A 148 19.99 -0.61 -32.93
CA GLY A 148 19.97 0.08 -31.64
C GLY A 148 18.71 -0.16 -30.82
N GLU A 149 18.49 0.71 -29.82
CA GLU A 149 17.33 0.67 -28.94
C GLU A 149 16.19 1.55 -29.46
N TYR A 150 14.99 0.98 -29.46
CA TYR A 150 13.78 1.60 -29.97
C TYR A 150 12.66 1.57 -28.94
N SER A 151 11.82 2.60 -28.95
CA SER A 151 10.58 2.63 -28.16
C SER A 151 9.42 3.21 -28.97
N LEU A 152 8.23 2.67 -28.76
CA LEU A 152 6.99 3.15 -29.30
C LEU A 152 6.32 4.11 -28.32
N LEU A 153 5.67 5.14 -28.86
CA LEU A 153 4.73 5.95 -28.10
C LEU A 153 3.55 6.35 -28.96
N THR A 154 2.40 6.50 -28.30
CA THR A 154 1.18 7.06 -28.86
C THR A 154 1.10 8.56 -28.53
N LYS A 155 0.83 9.40 -29.54
CA LYS A 155 0.56 10.84 -29.36
C LYS A 155 -0.93 11.10 -29.63
N ASN A 156 -1.62 11.78 -28.71
CA ASN A 156 -3.05 12.11 -28.81
C ASN A 156 -3.96 10.92 -29.14
N SER A 157 -3.58 9.73 -28.67
CA SER A 157 -4.27 8.44 -28.91
C SER A 157 -4.27 7.93 -30.36
N ASN A 158 -3.93 8.74 -31.37
CA ASN A 158 -4.08 8.35 -32.79
C ASN A 158 -2.82 8.44 -33.65
N GLN A 159 -1.71 8.94 -33.10
CA GLN A 159 -0.45 9.02 -33.81
C GLN A 159 0.56 8.02 -33.25
N LEU A 160 1.00 7.09 -34.09
CA LEU A 160 2.07 6.15 -33.78
C LEU A 160 3.44 6.72 -34.12
N LEU A 161 4.29 6.81 -33.11
CA LEU A 161 5.67 7.30 -33.22
C LEU A 161 6.66 6.22 -32.77
N VAL A 162 7.81 6.15 -33.45
CA VAL A 162 8.95 5.33 -33.06
C VAL A 162 10.10 6.24 -32.67
N GLN A 163 10.64 6.07 -31.46
CA GLN A 163 11.84 6.75 -31.01
C GLN A 163 13.06 5.84 -31.19
N GLU A 164 14.07 6.32 -31.90
CA GLU A 164 15.43 5.75 -31.96
C GLU A 164 16.27 6.39 -30.84
N LEU A 165 16.46 5.68 -29.72
CA LEU A 165 17.03 6.28 -28.51
C LEU A 165 18.51 6.68 -28.67
N GLY A 166 19.29 5.90 -29.45
CA GLY A 166 20.71 6.17 -29.67
C GLY A 166 20.97 7.49 -30.39
N ARG A 167 20.12 7.83 -31.38
CA ARG A 167 20.25 9.03 -32.22
C ARG A 167 19.31 10.16 -31.83
N GLN A 168 18.41 9.94 -30.86
CA GLN A 168 17.42 10.92 -30.40
C GLN A 168 16.57 11.44 -31.58
N LYS A 169 16.07 10.49 -32.38
CA LYS A 169 15.17 10.73 -33.51
C LYS A 169 13.81 10.11 -33.23
N ILE A 170 12.76 10.77 -33.70
CA ILE A 170 11.39 10.27 -33.68
C ILE A 170 10.87 10.20 -35.11
N HIS A 171 10.37 9.03 -35.48
CA HIS A 171 9.84 8.71 -36.80
C HIS A 171 8.31 8.54 -36.70
N PRO A 172 7.51 9.40 -37.34
CA PRO A 172 6.10 9.14 -37.58
C PRO A 172 5.92 7.98 -38.56
N ILE A 173 5.15 6.95 -38.20
CA ILE A 173 5.09 5.69 -38.97
C ILE A 173 3.91 5.65 -39.94
N LEU A 174 2.77 6.18 -39.51
CA LEU A 174 1.48 6.12 -40.24
C LEU A 174 0.97 7.50 -40.65
N SER A 175 1.82 8.51 -40.55
CA SER A 175 1.53 9.90 -40.92
C SER A 175 2.59 10.40 -41.91
N PRO A 176 2.24 11.25 -42.91
CA PRO A 176 3.20 11.81 -43.86
C PRO A 176 4.15 12.86 -43.24
N GLN A 177 4.13 13.03 -41.91
CA GLN A 177 4.98 13.99 -41.21
C GLN A 177 6.46 13.63 -41.29
N LYS A 178 7.30 14.66 -41.42
CA LYS A 178 8.76 14.52 -41.41
C LYS A 178 9.27 14.09 -40.03
N GLU A 179 10.43 13.44 -40.04
CA GLU A 179 11.17 13.06 -38.83
C GLU A 179 11.35 14.25 -37.87
N ILE A 180 11.24 13.97 -36.57
CA ILE A 180 11.40 14.96 -35.52
C ILE A 180 12.69 14.63 -34.79
N SER A 181 13.69 15.49 -34.90
CA SER A 181 14.87 15.41 -34.04
C SER A 181 14.54 15.98 -32.66
N THR A 182 14.86 15.22 -31.62
CA THR A 182 14.78 15.65 -30.23
C THR A 182 16.16 16.04 -29.72
N SER A 183 17.01 16.66 -30.55
CA SER A 183 18.38 17.08 -30.23
C SER A 183 18.43 18.14 -29.11
N VAL A 184 18.05 17.72 -27.92
CA VAL A 184 18.40 18.32 -26.65
C VAL A 184 19.81 17.81 -26.38
N GLY A 185 20.75 18.66 -25.95
CA GLY A 185 22.17 18.32 -25.78
C GLY A 185 22.50 17.17 -24.81
N ASN A 186 21.51 16.42 -24.32
CA ASN A 186 21.64 15.26 -23.44
C ASN A 186 21.42 13.95 -24.21
N LYS A 187 22.40 13.04 -24.13
CA LYS A 187 22.32 11.70 -24.71
C LYS A 187 21.34 10.84 -23.90
N LYS A 188 20.43 10.11 -24.59
CA LYS A 188 19.51 9.07 -24.05
C LYS A 188 18.26 9.55 -23.28
N LEU A 189 17.56 10.59 -23.75
CA LEU A 189 16.20 10.89 -23.26
C LEU A 189 15.17 9.94 -23.89
N LYS A 190 14.20 9.47 -23.10
CA LYS A 190 12.97 8.83 -23.59
C LYS A 190 11.86 9.86 -23.60
N VAL A 191 11.11 9.96 -24.71
CA VAL A 191 10.01 10.92 -24.86
C VAL A 191 8.65 10.27 -24.61
N PHE A 192 7.70 11.08 -24.16
CA PHE A 192 6.35 10.67 -23.83
C PHE A 192 5.34 11.72 -24.28
N ASP A 193 4.09 11.30 -24.48
CA ASP A 193 2.98 12.23 -24.68
C ASP A 193 2.74 13.06 -23.41
N SER A 194 2.02 14.16 -23.59
CA SER A 194 1.53 15.02 -22.52
C SER A 194 0.11 15.44 -22.85
N VAL A 195 -0.71 15.59 -21.81
CA VAL A 195 -2.06 16.15 -21.94
C VAL A 195 -2.02 17.67 -22.19
N TYR A 196 -0.89 18.33 -21.91
CA TYR A 196 -0.78 19.78 -21.98
C TYR A 196 -0.27 20.26 -23.35
N PRO A 197 -0.94 21.24 -23.98
CA PRO A 197 -0.66 21.64 -25.37
C PRO A 197 0.53 22.60 -25.52
N ASP A 198 1.07 23.14 -24.42
CA ASP A 198 2.20 24.08 -24.41
C ASP A 198 3.54 23.43 -24.76
N ARG A 199 3.55 22.10 -24.83
CA ARG A 199 4.73 21.28 -25.15
C ARG A 199 4.37 20.21 -26.15
N LYS A 200 5.40 19.77 -26.88
CA LYS A 200 5.28 18.68 -27.84
C LYS A 200 5.38 17.33 -27.12
N PHE A 201 6.34 17.19 -26.21
CA PHE A 201 6.60 15.98 -25.45
C PHE A 201 7.04 16.29 -24.03
N ASN A 202 6.78 15.36 -23.13
CA ASN A 202 7.56 15.21 -21.91
C ASN A 202 8.76 14.31 -22.21
N ALA A 203 9.83 14.42 -21.43
CA ALA A 203 10.95 13.50 -21.52
C ALA A 203 11.58 13.21 -20.16
N GLY A 204 12.14 12.01 -20.04
CA GLY A 204 12.81 11.51 -18.85
C GLY A 204 14.04 10.69 -19.22
N LYS A 205 14.85 10.37 -18.23
CA LYS A 205 16.02 9.50 -18.36
C LYS A 205 16.22 8.68 -17.08
N SER A 206 17.10 7.71 -17.16
CA SER A 206 17.60 7.00 -15.98
C SER A 206 18.53 7.90 -15.18
N GLU A 207 18.30 7.96 -13.87
CA GLU A 207 19.11 8.67 -12.89
C GLU A 207 19.08 7.86 -11.59
N GLU A 208 20.13 7.93 -10.77
CA GLU A 208 20.21 7.14 -9.53
C GLU A 208 19.38 7.76 -8.38
N THR A 209 19.29 9.10 -8.32
CA THR A 209 18.74 9.78 -7.14
C THR A 209 17.66 10.81 -7.48
N LEU A 210 17.87 11.64 -8.50
CA LEU A 210 16.94 12.69 -8.90
C LEU A 210 15.96 12.18 -9.95
N SER A 211 14.79 12.78 -10.09
CA SER A 211 13.85 12.47 -11.18
C SER A 211 13.57 13.72 -12.00
N THR A 212 14.38 13.93 -13.04
CA THR A 212 14.34 15.14 -13.87
C THR A 212 13.33 15.00 -15.01
N LEU A 213 12.26 15.80 -14.95
CA LEU A 213 11.33 15.98 -16.06
C LEU A 213 11.86 17.05 -17.00
N HIS A 214 11.94 16.73 -18.29
CA HIS A 214 12.24 17.67 -19.35
C HIS A 214 10.97 17.99 -20.15
N LEU A 215 10.59 19.26 -20.25
CA LEU A 215 9.48 19.71 -21.10
C LEU A 215 10.04 20.13 -22.46
N ILE A 216 9.62 19.46 -23.54
CA ILE A 216 10.09 19.75 -24.90
C ILE A 216 9.04 20.62 -25.61
N HIS A 217 9.28 21.92 -25.69
CA HIS A 217 8.36 22.87 -26.32
C HIS A 217 8.41 22.83 -27.86
N GLN A 218 7.41 23.43 -28.53
CA GLN A 218 7.28 23.39 -30.00
C GLN A 218 8.51 23.99 -30.73
N GLU A 219 9.14 25.01 -30.17
CA GLU A 219 10.38 25.64 -30.67
C GLU A 219 11.66 24.88 -30.29
N ARG A 220 11.55 23.67 -29.73
CA ARG A 220 12.67 22.86 -29.18
C ARG A 220 13.41 23.51 -28.01
N LYS A 221 12.85 24.57 -27.41
CA LYS A 221 13.26 25.02 -26.08
C LYS A 221 12.95 23.93 -25.06
N THR A 222 13.87 23.68 -24.15
CA THR A 222 13.69 22.72 -23.07
C THR A 222 13.78 23.41 -21.72
N SER A 223 12.78 23.16 -20.88
CA SER A 223 12.85 23.45 -19.45
C SER A 223 12.94 22.12 -18.69
N SER A 224 13.60 22.13 -17.54
CA SER A 224 13.84 20.91 -16.76
C SER A 224 13.60 21.18 -15.28
N GLN A 225 13.06 20.20 -14.58
CA GLN A 225 12.84 20.28 -13.13
C GLN A 225 12.92 18.90 -12.48
N ASN A 226 13.34 18.86 -11.22
CA ASN A 226 13.29 17.63 -10.43
C ASN A 226 11.88 17.45 -9.84
N ILE A 227 11.07 16.58 -10.44
CA ILE A 227 9.71 16.27 -9.96
C ILE A 227 9.72 15.28 -8.77
N GLY A 228 10.89 14.68 -8.48
CA GLY A 228 11.15 13.86 -7.30
C GLY A 228 11.73 14.65 -6.11
N ARG A 229 11.78 16.00 -6.20
CA ARG A 229 12.45 16.84 -5.19
C ARG A 229 11.92 16.61 -3.78
N MET A 230 10.60 16.56 -3.62
CA MET A 230 9.99 16.38 -2.28
C MET A 230 10.33 15.02 -1.69
N GLU A 231 10.44 13.99 -2.52
CA GLU A 231 10.83 12.64 -2.11
C GLU A 231 12.33 12.55 -1.76
N ASN A 232 13.17 13.45 -2.29
CA ASN A 232 14.59 13.55 -1.94
C ASN A 232 14.86 14.32 -0.63
N ILE A 233 13.86 14.97 -0.04
CA ILE A 233 14.02 15.74 1.20
C ILE A 233 13.84 14.81 2.41
N PHE A 234 14.65 15.06 3.43
CA PHE A 234 14.50 14.58 4.79
C PHE A 234 13.94 15.72 5.65
N TRP A 235 12.70 15.56 6.09
CA TRP A 235 11.98 16.50 6.92
C TRP A 235 12.20 16.17 8.39
N PHE A 236 12.35 17.19 9.22
CA PHE A 236 12.28 17.03 10.66
C PHE A 236 11.51 18.18 11.29
N ASP A 237 10.88 17.91 12.42
CA ASP A 237 10.14 18.89 13.22
C ASP A 237 10.60 18.74 14.68
N PRO A 238 11.31 19.73 15.24
CA PRO A 238 11.69 19.72 16.66
C PRO A 238 10.49 20.12 17.52
N GLN A 239 10.10 19.24 18.46
CA GLN A 239 8.96 19.45 19.34
C GLN A 239 9.17 20.66 20.27
N GLU A 240 8.16 21.53 20.39
CA GLU A 240 8.22 22.75 21.21
C GLU A 240 8.07 22.48 22.73
N GLU A 241 7.40 21.40 23.15
CA GLU A 241 7.16 21.06 24.56
C GLU A 241 6.87 19.57 24.71
N HIS A 242 7.35 18.94 25.80
CA HIS A 242 6.94 17.59 26.18
C HIS A 242 6.69 17.47 27.67
N GLY A 243 5.53 16.92 28.06
CA GLY A 243 5.22 16.66 29.47
C GLY A 243 5.03 17.92 30.33
N GLY A 244 4.83 19.10 29.72
CA GLY A 244 4.81 20.39 30.41
C GLY A 244 6.16 21.10 30.47
N ASP A 245 7.22 20.51 29.90
CA ASP A 245 8.57 21.06 29.84
C ASP A 245 8.83 21.69 28.46
N PRO A 246 8.94 23.03 28.35
CA PRO A 246 9.19 23.72 27.09
C PRO A 246 10.62 23.46 26.59
N ALA A 247 10.74 23.15 25.31
CA ALA A 247 12.03 22.94 24.68
C ALA A 247 12.84 24.22 24.57
N THR A 248 14.18 24.07 24.60
CA THR A 248 15.13 25.19 24.53
C THR A 248 15.99 25.16 23.26
N TRP A 249 15.51 24.49 22.21
CA TRP A 249 16.17 24.44 20.92
C TRP A 249 16.50 25.85 20.39
N GLU A 250 17.69 26.05 19.84
CA GLU A 250 17.89 27.22 18.96
C GLU A 250 17.30 26.93 17.57
N GLU A 251 17.02 27.96 16.77
CA GLU A 251 16.48 27.80 15.42
C GLU A 251 17.41 26.91 14.57
N PHE A 252 16.82 25.93 13.86
CA PHE A 252 17.56 25.08 12.92
C PHE A 252 17.48 25.68 11.51
N PRO A 253 18.62 25.90 10.83
CA PRO A 253 18.60 26.41 9.47
C PRO A 253 18.05 25.35 8.50
N ASN A 254 17.40 25.81 7.42
CA ASN A 254 17.01 24.92 6.32
C ASN A 254 18.19 24.63 5.38
N GLY A 255 18.47 23.35 5.13
CA GLY A 255 19.30 22.90 4.02
C GLY A 255 18.54 22.82 2.69
N ASN A 256 19.17 22.24 1.68
CA ASN A 256 18.57 21.91 0.39
C ASN A 256 17.69 20.66 0.46
N TYR A 257 18.13 19.66 1.24
CA TYR A 257 17.57 18.33 1.37
C TYR A 257 17.36 17.87 2.82
N VAL A 258 17.94 18.52 3.81
CA VAL A 258 17.59 18.35 5.23
C VAL A 258 16.90 19.62 5.69
N ARG A 259 15.60 19.56 5.95
CA ARG A 259 14.75 20.75 6.10
C ARG A 259 13.76 20.61 7.26
N ASN A 260 13.43 21.75 7.84
CA ASN A 260 12.34 21.85 8.79
C ASN A 260 11.00 21.58 8.07
N GLY A 261 10.17 20.76 8.68
CA GLY A 261 8.74 20.65 8.41
C GLY A 261 7.95 21.02 9.67
N LEU A 262 6.64 20.89 9.60
CA LEU A 262 5.75 21.05 10.75
C LEU A 262 5.03 19.73 11.05
N TYR A 263 5.23 19.17 12.24
CA TYR A 263 4.42 18.05 12.73
C TYR A 263 3.15 18.60 13.39
N ASN A 264 2.11 18.74 12.59
CA ASN A 264 0.92 19.44 13.02
C ASN A 264 -0.08 18.47 13.65
N HIS A 265 -0.12 18.46 14.99
CA HIS A 265 -1.12 17.74 15.75
C HIS A 265 -2.47 18.46 15.70
N LEU A 266 -3.41 17.84 15.01
CA LEU A 266 -4.72 18.41 14.71
C LEU A 266 -5.76 18.12 15.78
N GLY A 267 -5.39 17.36 16.80
CA GLY A 267 -6.27 16.85 17.83
C GLY A 267 -7.05 15.62 17.38
N SER A 268 -7.62 14.92 18.36
CA SER A 268 -8.30 13.64 18.12
C SER A 268 -9.76 13.83 17.68
N PRO A 269 -10.15 13.38 16.47
CA PRO A 269 -11.47 13.66 15.90
C PRO A 269 -12.65 13.22 16.77
N GLN A 270 -12.47 12.18 17.58
CA GLN A 270 -13.53 11.65 18.45
C GLN A 270 -14.06 12.66 19.47
N TYR A 271 -13.26 13.65 19.88
CA TYR A 271 -13.67 14.65 20.87
C TYR A 271 -14.50 15.80 20.30
N TRP A 272 -14.69 15.82 18.97
CA TRP A 272 -15.34 16.93 18.29
C TRP A 272 -16.85 16.79 18.21
N SER A 273 -17.34 15.55 18.20
CA SER A 273 -18.77 15.30 18.26
C SER A 273 -19.32 15.68 19.63
N PRO A 274 -20.40 16.48 19.71
CA PRO A 274 -21.10 16.72 20.96
C PRO A 274 -21.59 15.43 21.64
N LEU A 275 -21.89 14.39 20.85
CA LEU A 275 -22.35 13.09 21.35
C LEU A 275 -21.29 12.38 22.19
N ALA A 276 -20.01 12.51 21.82
CA ALA A 276 -18.93 11.93 22.61
C ALA A 276 -18.84 12.58 23.99
N LYS A 277 -19.17 13.88 24.09
CA LYS A 277 -19.18 14.61 25.36
C LYS A 277 -20.40 14.28 26.21
N SER A 278 -21.59 14.17 25.63
CA SER A 278 -22.81 13.77 26.36
C SER A 278 -22.81 12.28 26.72
N GLY A 279 -22.06 11.47 25.98
CA GLY A 279 -22.07 10.01 26.09
C GLY A 279 -23.20 9.35 25.29
N GLU A 280 -24.01 10.10 24.53
CA GLU A 280 -25.18 9.56 23.81
C GLU A 280 -24.80 9.04 22.41
N ILE A 281 -24.01 7.97 22.37
CA ILE A 281 -23.38 7.46 21.13
C ILE A 281 -24.14 6.30 20.48
N GLU A 282 -25.12 5.72 21.18
CA GLU A 282 -25.91 4.56 20.74
C GLU A 282 -27.06 4.95 19.80
N SER A 283 -27.30 4.11 18.78
CA SER A 283 -28.42 4.26 17.84
C SER A 283 -28.47 5.63 17.14
N ARG A 284 -27.29 6.22 16.88
CA ARG A 284 -27.15 7.53 16.23
C ARG A 284 -26.72 7.40 14.78
N SER A 285 -27.40 8.13 13.90
CA SER A 285 -27.05 8.24 12.49
C SER A 285 -25.75 9.05 12.28
N TYR A 286 -25.15 8.91 11.10
CA TYR A 286 -24.00 9.73 10.69
C TYR A 286 -24.30 11.24 10.72
N ALA A 287 -25.53 11.64 10.36
CA ALA A 287 -25.95 13.03 10.38
C ALA A 287 -25.99 13.58 11.81
N GLU A 288 -26.52 12.83 12.77
CA GLU A 288 -26.52 13.22 14.19
C GLU A 288 -25.10 13.33 14.74
N TRP A 289 -24.23 12.36 14.45
CA TRP A 289 -22.82 12.37 14.87
C TRP A 289 -22.04 13.60 14.43
N THR A 290 -22.38 14.11 13.25
CA THR A 290 -21.68 15.22 12.63
C THR A 290 -22.41 16.56 12.78
N SER A 291 -23.64 16.52 13.30
CA SER A 291 -24.42 17.71 13.61
C SER A 291 -23.78 18.50 14.75
N ASN A 292 -23.91 19.83 14.70
CA ASN A 292 -23.45 20.74 15.75
C ASN A 292 -21.96 20.63 16.12
N ILE A 293 -21.15 19.94 15.32
CA ILE A 293 -19.70 20.05 15.40
C ILE A 293 -19.37 21.52 15.10
N ASP A 294 -18.83 22.21 16.10
CA ASP A 294 -18.38 23.58 15.96
C ASP A 294 -17.07 23.60 15.18
N TRP A 295 -17.19 23.42 13.87
CA TRP A 295 -16.06 23.44 12.95
C TRP A 295 -15.27 24.73 13.12
N GLN A 296 -15.91 25.88 13.37
CA GLN A 296 -15.19 27.15 13.54
C GLN A 296 -14.35 27.18 14.83
N LYS A 297 -14.84 26.64 15.95
CA LYS A 297 -14.08 26.52 17.20
C LYS A 297 -12.99 25.47 17.11
N LEU A 298 -13.24 24.38 16.40
CA LEU A 298 -12.24 23.35 16.10
C LEU A 298 -11.17 23.87 15.14
N PHE A 299 -11.54 24.82 14.29
CA PHE A 299 -10.64 25.55 13.40
C PHE A 299 -10.16 26.90 13.99
N ARG A 300 -10.12 27.05 15.33
CA ARG A 300 -9.48 28.21 15.98
C ARG A 300 -7.94 28.16 15.87
N VAL A 301 -7.30 29.21 16.40
CA VAL A 301 -5.92 29.67 16.12
C VAL A 301 -4.91 28.58 15.79
N SER A 302 -4.84 27.43 16.47
CA SER A 302 -3.88 26.38 16.13
C SER A 302 -4.12 25.75 14.75
N TRP A 303 -5.29 25.18 14.46
CA TRP A 303 -5.60 24.66 13.13
C TRP A 303 -5.53 25.76 12.07
N ARG A 304 -6.09 26.94 12.37
CA ARG A 304 -6.06 28.08 11.43
C ARG A 304 -4.62 28.50 11.16
N LYS A 305 -3.77 28.57 12.18
CA LYS A 305 -2.33 28.82 12.08
C LYS A 305 -1.70 27.73 11.24
N SER A 306 -1.94 26.45 11.51
CA SER A 306 -1.35 25.38 10.73
C SER A 306 -1.80 25.33 9.27
N VAL A 307 -3.07 25.66 8.98
CA VAL A 307 -3.56 25.82 7.59
C VAL A 307 -3.01 27.10 6.97
N MET A 308 -2.82 28.17 7.74
CA MET A 308 -2.17 29.40 7.27
C MET A 308 -0.70 29.13 6.95
N ASP A 309 0.05 28.47 7.84
CA ASP A 309 1.45 28.06 7.67
C ASP A 309 1.57 27.15 6.44
N TYR A 310 0.68 26.15 6.31
CA TYR A 310 0.59 25.29 5.13
C TYR A 310 0.32 26.10 3.84
N ASN A 311 -0.62 27.04 3.88
CA ASN A 311 -0.95 27.91 2.74
C ASN A 311 0.15 28.94 2.44
N GLN A 312 0.99 29.26 3.42
CA GLN A 312 2.20 30.08 3.26
C GLN A 312 3.39 29.26 2.72
N GLY A 313 3.21 27.95 2.53
CA GLY A 313 4.22 27.08 1.95
C GLY A 313 5.10 26.35 2.95
N ASN A 314 4.62 26.13 4.19
CA ASN A 314 5.32 25.31 5.18
C ASN A 314 4.90 23.84 5.04
N PRO A 315 5.82 22.93 4.66
CA PRO A 315 5.54 21.51 4.53
C PRO A 315 5.13 20.89 5.86
N THR A 316 4.02 20.15 5.87
CA THR A 316 3.31 19.76 7.09
C THR A 316 2.92 18.29 7.07
N VAL A 317 3.11 17.61 8.20
CA VAL A 317 2.45 16.34 8.55
C VAL A 317 1.13 16.65 9.24
N TRP A 318 0.03 16.11 8.74
CA TRP A 318 -1.28 16.26 9.37
C TRP A 318 -1.61 15.07 10.25
N SER A 319 -1.49 15.26 11.56
CA SER A 319 -1.74 14.23 12.57
C SER A 319 -3.13 14.44 13.18
N ALA A 320 -4.15 13.84 12.56
CA ALA A 320 -5.55 13.93 12.99
C ALA A 320 -6.00 12.61 13.58
N VAL A 321 -5.42 12.31 14.73
CA VAL A 321 -5.27 10.94 15.19
C VAL A 321 -6.46 10.45 15.99
N PHE A 322 -7.06 9.34 15.57
CA PHE A 322 -7.87 8.54 16.48
C PHE A 322 -6.97 7.59 17.27
N THR A 323 -7.23 7.46 18.57
CA THR A 323 -6.49 6.55 19.46
C THR A 323 -7.44 5.85 20.44
N HIS A 324 -7.08 4.62 20.80
CA HIS A 324 -7.68 3.88 21.90
C HIS A 324 -7.33 4.47 23.29
N ARG A 325 -6.39 5.41 23.38
CA ARG A 325 -6.02 6.12 24.61
C ARG A 325 -7.00 7.27 24.89
N TRP A 326 -8.00 7.03 25.72
CA TRP A 326 -9.08 7.97 25.99
C TRP A 326 -8.77 8.86 27.19
N SER A 327 -8.61 10.17 26.94
CA SER A 327 -8.45 11.15 28.02
C SER A 327 -9.57 11.03 29.06
N ILE A 328 -9.18 10.77 30.32
CA ILE A 328 -10.09 10.48 31.43
C ILE A 328 -11.17 11.56 31.56
N GLY A 329 -10.79 12.84 31.51
CA GLY A 329 -11.72 13.95 31.63
C GLY A 329 -12.65 14.10 30.42
N ARG A 330 -12.13 13.94 29.21
CA ARG A 330 -12.90 14.19 27.97
C ARG A 330 -13.84 13.04 27.61
N MET A 331 -13.55 11.82 28.06
CA MET A 331 -14.30 10.61 27.73
C MET A 331 -15.11 10.05 28.89
N LYS A 332 -15.14 10.72 30.03
CA LYS A 332 -15.82 10.23 31.25
C LYS A 332 -17.25 9.74 31.02
N SER A 333 -18.04 10.44 30.21
CA SER A 333 -19.44 10.08 29.92
C SER A 333 -19.60 8.78 29.10
N ILE A 334 -18.53 8.35 28.42
CA ILE A 334 -18.47 7.07 27.71
C ILE A 334 -17.79 6.01 28.58
N SER A 335 -16.62 6.33 29.16
CA SER A 335 -15.83 5.37 29.95
C SER A 335 -16.50 4.93 31.25
N SER A 336 -17.43 5.73 31.79
CA SER A 336 -18.21 5.38 32.99
C SER A 336 -19.45 4.52 32.72
N LYS A 337 -19.76 4.19 31.46
CA LYS A 337 -20.92 3.36 31.15
C LYS A 337 -20.67 1.91 31.54
N ILE A 338 -21.63 1.35 32.27
CA ILE A 338 -21.62 -0.02 32.78
C ILE A 338 -22.73 -0.81 32.08
N ASP A 339 -22.39 -2.01 31.63
CA ASP A 339 -23.38 -2.96 31.15
C ASP A 339 -24.16 -3.52 32.34
N SER A 340 -25.48 -3.35 32.33
CA SER A 340 -26.33 -3.69 33.48
C SER A 340 -26.45 -5.20 33.74
N LYS A 341 -26.10 -6.05 32.76
CA LYS A 341 -26.19 -7.51 32.91
C LYS A 341 -24.93 -8.07 33.55
N THR A 342 -23.76 -7.56 33.14
CA THR A 342 -22.44 -8.06 33.55
C THR A 342 -21.86 -7.26 34.71
N GLY A 343 -22.28 -6.02 34.91
CA GLY A 343 -21.67 -5.08 35.86
C GLY A 343 -20.30 -4.55 35.40
N LEU A 344 -19.87 -4.87 34.18
CA LEU A 344 -18.58 -4.49 33.63
C LEU A 344 -18.69 -3.22 32.77
N PRO A 345 -17.59 -2.47 32.58
CA PRO A 345 -17.54 -1.36 31.64
C PRO A 345 -17.94 -1.77 30.22
N THR A 346 -18.84 -1.01 29.60
CA THR A 346 -19.35 -1.32 28.25
C THR A 346 -18.29 -1.12 27.16
N TYR A 347 -17.50 -0.04 27.27
CA TYR A 347 -16.65 0.45 26.18
C TYR A 347 -15.16 0.43 26.48
N LEU A 348 -14.76 0.11 27.72
CA LEU A 348 -13.35 0.04 28.10
C LEU A 348 -12.77 -1.34 27.79
N LEU A 349 -11.48 -1.33 27.48
CA LEU A 349 -10.65 -2.52 27.44
C LEU A 349 -10.53 -3.07 28.85
N LEU A 350 -10.65 -4.39 28.98
CA LEU A 350 -10.49 -5.10 30.25
C LEU A 350 -9.28 -6.01 30.22
N ASP A 351 -8.65 -6.20 31.37
CA ASP A 351 -7.58 -7.16 31.55
C ASP A 351 -8.10 -8.59 31.80
N ARG A 352 -7.16 -9.54 31.97
CA ARG A 352 -7.47 -10.95 32.23
C ARG A 352 -8.30 -11.18 33.51
N LYS A 353 -8.41 -10.22 34.42
CA LYS A 353 -9.22 -10.28 35.65
C LYS A 353 -10.51 -9.46 35.57
N ASN A 354 -10.80 -8.88 34.39
CA ASN A 354 -11.90 -7.94 34.15
C ASN A 354 -11.71 -6.56 34.78
N ASP A 355 -10.48 -6.20 35.17
CA ASP A 355 -10.16 -4.88 35.67
C ASP A 355 -9.91 -3.92 34.49
N THR A 356 -10.30 -2.65 34.64
CA THR A 356 -9.97 -1.60 33.67
C THR A 356 -8.50 -1.26 33.74
N THR A 357 -7.89 -0.96 32.60
CA THR A 357 -6.52 -0.49 32.52
C THR A 357 -6.44 0.93 31.95
N GLY A 358 -5.36 1.61 32.31
CA GLY A 358 -5.05 2.95 31.81
C GLY A 358 -3.55 3.16 31.73
N GLY A 359 -3.16 4.33 31.25
CA GLY A 359 -1.75 4.68 31.12
C GLY A 359 -1.53 6.18 31.08
N GLY A 360 -0.28 6.54 30.93
CA GLY A 360 0.16 7.90 30.69
C GLY A 360 1.68 7.99 30.71
N TYR A 361 2.18 9.21 30.82
CA TYR A 361 3.60 9.51 30.66
C TYR A 361 4.20 9.93 32.00
N PHE A 362 5.44 9.55 32.24
CA PHE A 362 6.27 10.02 33.34
C PHE A 362 5.62 9.83 34.72
N GLY A 363 5.01 8.65 34.93
CA GLY A 363 4.37 8.26 36.18
C GLY A 363 2.97 8.85 36.41
N LYS A 364 2.40 9.58 35.44
CA LYS A 364 1.03 10.12 35.52
C LYS A 364 0.07 9.25 34.72
N THR A 365 -1.10 8.94 35.29
CA THR A 365 -2.21 8.32 34.53
C THR A 365 -3.02 9.42 33.86
N LEU A 366 -3.12 9.37 32.53
CA LEU A 366 -3.72 10.43 31.70
C LEU A 366 -4.91 9.93 30.87
N PHE A 367 -4.97 8.62 30.61
CA PHE A 367 -5.98 8.03 29.76
C PHE A 367 -6.39 6.64 30.25
N ASP A 368 -7.65 6.30 29.98
CA ASP A 368 -8.17 4.93 30.01
C ASP A 368 -7.96 4.29 28.63
N TYR A 369 -7.92 2.96 28.56
CA TYR A 369 -7.89 2.26 27.28
C TYR A 369 -9.31 1.88 26.83
N GLY A 370 -9.72 2.39 25.67
CA GLY A 370 -10.94 1.98 24.98
C GLY A 370 -10.81 0.58 24.40
N SER A 371 -11.89 -0.19 24.47
CA SER A 371 -11.95 -1.51 23.84
C SER A 371 -11.78 -1.38 22.33
N GLN A 372 -11.13 -2.39 21.73
CA GLN A 372 -10.97 -2.47 20.28
C GLN A 372 -12.12 -3.24 19.63
N HIS A 373 -13.03 -3.84 20.41
CA HIS A 373 -14.13 -4.69 19.95
C HIS A 373 -14.88 -4.08 18.76
N PHE A 374 -14.82 -4.75 17.61
CA PHE A 374 -15.23 -4.16 16.33
C PHE A 374 -16.76 -4.15 16.11
N GLU A 375 -17.47 -5.11 16.66
CA GLU A 375 -18.87 -5.41 16.28
C GLU A 375 -19.89 -4.56 17.04
N ASN A 376 -19.50 -3.94 18.16
CA ASN A 376 -20.32 -2.94 18.82
C ASN A 376 -20.46 -1.70 17.92
N GLU A 377 -21.69 -1.48 17.44
CA GLU A 377 -22.01 -0.43 16.49
C GLU A 377 -21.67 0.97 17.02
N ALA A 378 -22.03 1.28 18.27
CA ALA A 378 -21.79 2.59 18.88
C ALA A 378 -20.29 2.90 19.00
N LEU A 379 -19.51 1.92 19.44
CA LEU A 379 -18.06 2.00 19.50
C LEU A 379 -17.47 2.14 18.09
N ASN A 380 -17.95 1.37 17.12
CA ASN A 380 -17.48 1.48 15.74
C ASN A 380 -17.78 2.85 15.11
N ASN A 381 -18.95 3.44 15.40
CA ASN A 381 -19.32 4.78 14.96
C ASN A 381 -18.43 5.85 15.61
N LEU A 382 -18.10 5.70 16.90
CA LEU A 382 -17.13 6.55 17.59
C LEU A 382 -15.77 6.54 16.86
N TYR A 383 -15.28 5.35 16.51
CA TYR A 383 -14.01 5.19 15.77
C TYR A 383 -14.06 5.76 14.35
N THR A 384 -15.22 5.80 13.69
CA THR A 384 -15.30 6.03 12.24
C THR A 384 -15.89 7.39 11.85
N TYR A 385 -17.00 7.80 12.45
CA TYR A 385 -17.84 8.86 11.87
C TYR A 385 -17.20 10.25 11.97
N ALA A 386 -16.57 10.55 13.10
CA ALA A 386 -15.87 11.82 13.28
C ALA A 386 -14.65 11.93 12.34
N GLN A 387 -13.86 10.85 12.23
CA GLN A 387 -12.74 10.76 11.28
C GLN A 387 -13.19 10.98 9.84
N ARG A 388 -14.26 10.29 9.41
CA ARG A 388 -14.85 10.45 8.07
C ARG A 388 -15.20 11.91 7.77
N ALA A 389 -15.92 12.57 8.68
CA ALA A 389 -16.34 13.95 8.50
C ALA A 389 -15.15 14.90 8.37
N PHE A 390 -14.12 14.63 9.17
CA PHE A 390 -12.91 15.43 9.21
C PHE A 390 -12.06 15.31 7.95
N TYR A 391 -11.71 14.09 7.49
CA TYR A 391 -10.88 13.95 6.29
C TYR A 391 -11.56 14.51 5.05
N ARG A 392 -12.90 14.45 4.99
CA ARG A 392 -13.68 15.09 3.93
C ARG A 392 -13.56 16.61 3.91
N LYS A 393 -13.32 17.25 5.07
CA LYS A 393 -13.04 18.69 5.17
C LYS A 393 -11.58 19.03 4.92
N LEU A 394 -10.66 18.12 5.22
CA LEU A 394 -9.23 18.33 5.07
C LEU A 394 -8.75 18.16 3.61
N VAL A 395 -9.27 17.17 2.90
CA VAL A 395 -8.78 16.83 1.56
C VAL A 395 -8.90 17.96 0.51
N PRO A 396 -9.88 18.89 0.53
CA PRO A 396 -9.87 20.02 -0.40
C PRO A 396 -8.67 20.96 -0.19
N GLU A 397 -8.20 21.16 1.05
CA GLU A 397 -6.99 21.96 1.31
C GLU A 397 -5.74 21.26 0.78
N TYR A 398 -5.66 19.93 0.93
CA TYR A 398 -4.60 19.12 0.32
C TYR A 398 -4.52 19.30 -1.20
N ARG A 399 -5.67 19.25 -1.88
CA ARG A 399 -5.69 19.37 -3.34
C ARG A 399 -5.27 20.75 -3.86
N LYS A 400 -5.38 21.80 -3.04
CA LYS A 400 -4.87 23.12 -3.42
C LYS A 400 -3.34 23.15 -3.46
N ASN A 401 -2.67 22.53 -2.48
CA ASN A 401 -1.22 22.62 -2.33
C ASN A 401 -0.54 21.28 -1.96
N PRO A 402 -0.68 20.23 -2.78
CA PRO A 402 -0.31 18.87 -2.40
C PRO A 402 1.19 18.68 -2.11
N GLU A 403 2.06 19.57 -2.62
CA GLU A 403 3.50 19.53 -2.32
C GLU A 403 3.85 19.91 -0.87
N MET A 404 2.96 20.63 -0.19
CA MET A 404 3.17 21.00 1.22
C MET A 404 2.66 19.94 2.18
N THR A 405 2.09 18.84 1.70
CA THR A 405 1.66 17.74 2.57
C THR A 405 2.73 16.65 2.56
N ILE A 406 3.38 16.47 3.71
CA ILE A 406 4.42 15.44 3.90
C ILE A 406 3.77 14.08 4.14
N ALA A 407 2.77 14.05 5.03
CA ALA A 407 2.01 12.85 5.38
C ALA A 407 0.66 13.21 6.01
N VAL A 408 -0.28 12.26 5.99
CA VAL A 408 -1.52 12.30 6.76
C VAL A 408 -1.55 11.10 7.68
N GLU A 409 -1.65 11.33 8.99
CA GLU A 409 -1.71 10.30 10.01
C GLU A 409 -3.09 10.23 10.63
N PRO A 410 -3.88 9.18 10.33
CA PRO A 410 -5.22 9.07 10.87
C PRO A 410 -5.29 8.31 12.20
N ASN A 411 -4.20 7.67 12.61
CA ASN A 411 -4.12 6.86 13.81
C ASN A 411 -2.87 7.19 14.62
N HIS A 412 -2.99 7.12 15.94
CA HIS A 412 -1.89 7.26 16.89
C HIS A 412 -1.89 6.05 17.82
N GLU A 413 -0.91 5.17 17.64
CA GLU A 413 -0.60 4.06 18.56
C GLU A 413 -1.88 3.28 18.95
N ASN A 414 -2.55 2.66 17.98
CA ASN A 414 -3.70 1.80 18.22
C ASN A 414 -3.22 0.37 18.40
N GLU A 415 -3.44 -0.15 19.60
CA GLU A 415 -2.87 -1.40 20.09
C GLU A 415 -3.82 -1.99 21.15
N VAL A 416 -3.54 -3.21 21.57
CA VAL A 416 -4.16 -3.83 22.75
C VAL A 416 -3.10 -3.89 23.84
N VAL A 417 -3.37 -3.19 24.95
CA VAL A 417 -2.47 -3.09 26.11
C VAL A 417 -3.28 -3.31 27.39
N SER A 418 -3.32 -4.56 27.85
CA SER A 418 -4.12 -4.98 29.00
C SER A 418 -3.32 -5.16 30.28
N GLY A 419 -2.05 -4.73 30.30
CA GLY A 419 -1.18 -4.79 31.48
C GLY A 419 0.09 -5.61 31.24
N SER A 420 0.90 -5.80 32.29
CA SER A 420 2.16 -6.58 32.23
C SER A 420 1.91 -8.09 32.16
N ASP A 421 0.88 -8.56 32.85
CA ASP A 421 0.56 -9.99 32.99
C ASP A 421 -0.67 -10.43 32.20
N SER A 422 -1.25 -9.53 31.39
CA SER A 422 -2.41 -9.78 30.55
C SER A 422 -2.06 -9.58 29.07
N ILE A 423 -2.68 -10.34 28.19
CA ILE A 423 -2.56 -10.21 26.73
C ILE A 423 -3.97 -10.34 26.15
N GLY A 424 -4.44 -9.31 25.44
CA GLY A 424 -5.76 -9.29 24.82
C GLY A 424 -6.74 -8.32 25.47
N ASP A 425 -7.80 -7.95 24.75
CA ASP A 425 -8.91 -7.13 25.24
C ASP A 425 -10.06 -8.02 25.74
N TYR A 426 -10.25 -8.11 27.06
CA TYR A 426 -11.24 -8.99 27.68
C TYR A 426 -12.63 -8.36 27.84
N ASN A 427 -12.92 -7.26 27.13
CA ASN A 427 -14.29 -6.76 27.03
C ASN A 427 -15.24 -7.88 26.57
N THR A 428 -16.45 -7.93 27.11
CA THR A 428 -17.41 -9.02 26.83
C THR A 428 -17.70 -9.17 25.34
N GLY A 429 -17.83 -8.06 24.60
CA GLY A 429 -17.98 -8.12 23.15
C GLY A 429 -16.75 -8.66 22.43
N SER A 430 -15.54 -8.43 22.94
CA SER A 430 -14.32 -9.02 22.39
C SER A 430 -14.29 -10.54 22.56
N LEU A 431 -14.84 -11.08 23.66
CA LEU A 431 -14.98 -12.53 23.87
C LEU A 431 -16.01 -13.15 22.91
N GLU A 432 -17.14 -12.47 22.71
CA GLU A 432 -18.15 -12.87 21.70
C GLU A 432 -17.56 -12.89 20.29
N GLY A 433 -16.84 -11.84 19.91
CA GLY A 433 -16.16 -11.78 18.61
C GLY A 433 -15.07 -12.84 18.46
N PHE A 434 -14.38 -13.23 19.54
CA PHE A 434 -13.42 -14.32 19.52
C PHE A 434 -14.10 -15.68 19.28
N TYR A 435 -15.24 -15.92 19.92
CA TYR A 435 -16.07 -17.09 19.62
C TYR A 435 -16.46 -17.12 18.13
N HIS A 436 -16.96 -16.01 17.58
CA HIS A 436 -17.32 -15.92 16.16
C HIS A 436 -16.14 -16.13 15.22
N TYR A 437 -14.95 -15.61 15.58
CA TYR A 437 -13.71 -15.87 14.86
C TYR A 437 -13.38 -17.36 14.80
N LEU A 438 -13.39 -18.04 15.96
CA LEU A 438 -13.14 -19.48 16.01
C LEU A 438 -14.21 -20.27 15.27
N SER A 439 -15.48 -19.89 15.38
CA SER A 439 -16.56 -20.56 14.65
C SER A 439 -16.41 -20.44 13.15
N SER A 440 -15.91 -19.31 12.66
CA SER A 440 -15.64 -19.09 11.24
C SER A 440 -14.50 -19.97 10.71
N LEU A 441 -13.52 -20.31 11.56
CA LEU A 441 -12.36 -21.12 11.18
C LEU A 441 -12.55 -22.62 11.43
N TYR A 442 -13.28 -22.97 12.49
CA TYR A 442 -13.31 -24.32 13.07
C TYR A 442 -14.73 -24.89 13.24
N GLY A 443 -15.77 -24.14 12.88
CA GLY A 443 -17.15 -24.63 12.85
C GLY A 443 -17.92 -24.39 14.16
N ASN A 444 -18.57 -25.42 14.69
CA ASN A 444 -19.39 -25.30 15.90
C ASN A 444 -18.56 -25.50 17.19
N ILE A 445 -19.20 -25.31 18.35
CA ILE A 445 -18.53 -25.41 19.66
C ILE A 445 -17.94 -26.80 19.90
N GLU A 446 -18.56 -27.86 19.40
CA GLU A 446 -18.06 -29.23 19.51
C GLU A 446 -16.73 -29.39 18.75
N SER A 447 -16.67 -28.88 17.52
CA SER A 447 -15.46 -28.91 16.69
C SER A 447 -14.36 -28.04 17.28
N ILE A 448 -14.71 -26.85 17.79
CA ILE A 448 -13.79 -25.97 18.53
C ILE A 448 -13.22 -26.72 19.73
N ASN A 449 -14.06 -27.33 20.56
CA ASN A 449 -13.61 -28.09 21.74
C ASN A 449 -12.65 -29.22 21.39
N GLN A 450 -12.96 -29.98 20.34
CA GLN A 450 -12.09 -31.05 19.87
C GLN A 450 -10.72 -30.54 19.39
N ILE A 451 -10.69 -29.44 18.64
CA ILE A 451 -9.46 -28.88 18.05
C ILE A 451 -8.61 -28.16 19.10
N MET A 452 -9.25 -27.43 20.00
CA MET A 452 -8.61 -26.56 20.99
C MET A 452 -8.29 -27.26 22.31
N GLY A 453 -8.80 -28.47 22.52
CA GLY A 453 -8.67 -29.18 23.80
C GLY A 453 -9.44 -28.49 24.93
N THR A 454 -10.60 -27.90 24.62
CA THR A 454 -11.48 -27.18 25.55
C THR A 454 -12.76 -27.96 25.82
N SER A 455 -13.57 -27.51 26.77
CA SER A 455 -14.85 -28.12 27.14
C SER A 455 -15.95 -27.07 27.35
N PHE A 456 -16.02 -26.10 26.45
CA PHE A 456 -17.00 -25.01 26.48
C PHE A 456 -18.40 -25.51 26.12
N THR A 457 -19.42 -24.77 26.57
CA THR A 457 -20.83 -25.03 26.26
C THR A 457 -21.44 -23.80 25.58
N THR A 458 -22.68 -23.92 25.12
CA THR A 458 -23.43 -22.74 24.61
C THR A 458 -23.61 -21.65 25.67
N ASP A 459 -23.57 -22.03 26.95
CA ASP A 459 -23.80 -21.13 28.08
C ASP A 459 -22.49 -20.56 28.66
N PHE A 460 -21.33 -21.13 28.29
CA PHE A 460 -20.04 -20.72 28.80
C PHE A 460 -18.92 -20.84 27.74
N PHE A 461 -18.38 -19.68 27.35
CA PHE A 461 -17.19 -19.51 26.53
C PHE A 461 -16.34 -18.36 27.07
N ASP A 462 -15.02 -18.50 27.07
CA ASP A 462 -14.10 -17.45 27.52
C ASP A 462 -12.72 -17.60 26.87
N ALA A 463 -11.95 -16.52 26.85
CA ALA A 463 -10.56 -16.56 26.39
C ALA A 463 -9.61 -17.10 27.48
N PRO A 464 -8.41 -17.57 27.14
CA PRO A 464 -7.37 -17.87 28.11
C PRO A 464 -7.06 -16.63 28.95
N ARG A 465 -6.92 -16.78 30.26
CA ARG A 465 -6.64 -15.69 31.22
C ARG A 465 -5.40 -15.95 32.06
N ASN A 466 -4.82 -17.15 31.96
CA ASN A 466 -3.72 -17.60 32.78
C ASN A 466 -4.03 -17.49 34.29
N LEU A 467 -5.22 -17.97 34.68
CA LEU A 467 -5.75 -17.97 36.04
C LEU A 467 -5.92 -19.40 36.57
N TYR A 468 -5.14 -20.35 36.04
CA TYR A 468 -5.11 -21.75 36.48
C TYR A 468 -6.44 -22.50 36.32
N ARG A 469 -7.19 -22.22 35.24
CA ARG A 469 -8.49 -22.87 34.95
C ARG A 469 -8.38 -24.15 34.11
N GLY A 470 -7.16 -24.67 33.93
CA GLY A 470 -6.83 -25.83 33.12
C GLY A 470 -5.77 -25.53 32.05
N ASN A 471 -5.36 -26.54 31.29
CA ASN A 471 -4.32 -26.39 30.26
C ASN A 471 -4.69 -25.39 29.16
N TRP A 472 -5.97 -25.35 28.76
CA TRP A 472 -6.48 -24.42 27.75
C TRP A 472 -6.33 -22.93 28.15
N ASP A 473 -6.24 -22.65 29.45
CA ASP A 473 -6.22 -21.29 30.00
C ASP A 473 -4.82 -20.66 30.03
N GLN A 474 -3.78 -21.45 29.78
CA GLN A 474 -2.39 -21.02 29.91
C GLN A 474 -1.97 -20.08 28.78
N TYR A 475 -1.22 -19.03 29.14
CA TYR A 475 -0.52 -18.17 28.19
C TYR A 475 0.75 -18.86 27.68
N ASP A 476 0.56 -19.84 26.80
CA ASP A 476 1.63 -20.59 26.15
C ASP A 476 1.38 -20.58 24.64
N PHE A 477 2.38 -20.24 23.83
CA PHE A 477 2.23 -20.25 22.37
C PHE A 477 2.15 -21.66 21.78
N ASP A 478 2.49 -22.70 22.55
CA ASP A 478 2.20 -24.10 22.20
C ASP A 478 0.72 -24.47 22.46
N ASN A 479 0.01 -23.69 23.28
CA ASN A 479 -1.44 -23.76 23.43
C ASN A 479 -2.13 -23.06 22.25
N LEU A 480 -2.73 -23.85 21.35
CA LEU A 480 -3.42 -23.37 20.16
C LEU A 480 -4.51 -22.33 20.49
N PHE A 481 -5.29 -22.53 21.54
CA PHE A 481 -6.38 -21.63 21.91
C PHE A 481 -5.88 -20.25 22.32
N PHE A 482 -4.76 -20.17 23.03
CA PHE A 482 -4.09 -18.92 23.35
C PHE A 482 -3.47 -18.24 22.12
N ARG A 483 -2.87 -19.02 21.23
CA ARG A 483 -2.36 -18.48 19.97
C ARG A 483 -3.47 -17.83 19.14
N GLU A 484 -4.62 -18.50 19.00
CA GLU A 484 -5.77 -17.93 18.30
C GLU A 484 -6.34 -16.69 19.00
N TRP A 485 -6.30 -16.61 20.33
CA TRP A 485 -6.68 -15.40 21.07
C TRP A 485 -5.78 -14.20 20.72
N VAL A 486 -4.47 -14.42 20.64
CA VAL A 486 -3.51 -13.39 20.22
C VAL A 486 -3.76 -12.97 18.77
N GLU A 487 -4.00 -13.92 17.87
CA GLU A 487 -4.26 -13.63 16.46
C GLU A 487 -5.59 -12.89 16.24
N TYR A 488 -6.65 -13.26 16.94
CA TYR A 488 -7.91 -12.52 16.93
C TYR A 488 -7.70 -11.05 17.33
N ASN A 489 -7.00 -10.80 18.43
CA ASN A 489 -6.72 -9.43 18.87
C ASN A 489 -5.87 -8.66 17.82
N ARG A 490 -4.92 -9.32 17.17
CA ARG A 490 -4.14 -8.73 16.06
C ARG A 490 -5.05 -8.33 14.90
N VAL A 491 -6.01 -9.18 14.53
CA VAL A 491 -7.00 -8.90 13.48
C VAL A 491 -7.88 -7.71 13.85
N VAL A 492 -8.38 -7.67 15.08
CA VAL A 492 -9.25 -6.59 15.57
C VAL A 492 -8.52 -5.23 15.50
N VAL A 493 -7.29 -5.15 16.03
CA VAL A 493 -6.49 -3.91 15.97
C VAL A 493 -6.19 -3.53 14.52
N SER A 494 -5.84 -4.49 13.68
CA SER A 494 -5.60 -4.26 12.24
C SER A 494 -6.84 -3.70 11.53
N ARG A 495 -8.05 -4.21 11.86
CA ARG A 495 -9.32 -3.67 11.32
C ARG A 495 -9.59 -2.25 11.80
N ARG A 496 -9.24 -1.92 13.05
CA ARG A 496 -9.39 -0.57 13.61
C ARG A 496 -8.49 0.43 12.90
N VAL A 497 -7.21 0.12 12.76
CA VAL A 497 -6.26 0.96 12.00
C VAL A 497 -6.66 1.06 10.53
N GLY A 498 -7.04 -0.06 9.91
CA GLY A 498 -7.49 -0.10 8.52
C GLY A 498 -8.77 0.67 8.24
N THR A 499 -9.65 0.82 9.23
CA THR A 499 -10.85 1.66 9.11
C THR A 499 -10.49 3.13 8.92
N SER A 500 -9.56 3.65 9.70
CA SER A 500 -9.10 5.04 9.57
C SER A 500 -8.36 5.29 8.25
N TYR A 501 -7.52 4.33 7.81
CA TYR A 501 -6.88 4.38 6.48
C TYR A 501 -7.92 4.41 5.36
N ARG A 502 -8.95 3.56 5.46
CA ARG A 502 -10.08 3.55 4.53
C ARG A 502 -10.78 4.92 4.48
N GLU A 503 -11.03 5.56 5.62
CA GLU A 503 -11.70 6.88 5.62
C GLU A 503 -10.85 7.97 4.95
N CYS A 504 -9.51 7.95 5.08
CA CYS A 504 -8.61 8.81 4.30
C CYS A 504 -8.70 8.53 2.79
N LEU A 505 -8.65 7.26 2.39
CA LEU A 505 -8.77 6.86 0.97
C LEU A 505 -10.13 7.30 0.41
N LEU A 506 -11.23 7.06 1.13
CA LEU A 506 -12.58 7.45 0.75
C LEU A 506 -12.79 8.97 0.69
N ALA A 507 -11.98 9.74 1.43
CA ALA A 507 -11.94 11.20 1.30
C ALA A 507 -11.18 11.62 0.02
N GLY A 508 -10.18 10.86 -0.42
CA GLY A 508 -9.42 11.13 -1.65
C GLY A 508 -7.94 11.45 -1.40
N PHE A 509 -7.40 11.09 -0.24
CA PHE A 509 -5.95 11.06 -0.03
C PHE A 509 -5.34 9.84 -0.73
N PRO A 510 -4.22 9.99 -1.44
CA PRO A 510 -3.56 8.86 -2.07
C PRO A 510 -2.82 8.00 -1.03
N PRO A 511 -2.67 6.68 -1.27
CA PRO A 511 -2.25 5.70 -0.27
C PRO A 511 -0.85 5.94 0.28
N GLU A 512 0.11 6.36 -0.55
CA GLU A 512 1.50 6.60 -0.10
C GLU A 512 1.64 7.85 0.78
N MET A 513 0.59 8.71 0.85
CA MET A 513 0.52 9.86 1.76
C MET A 513 0.02 9.47 3.15
N ILE A 514 -0.75 8.38 3.25
CA ILE A 514 -1.38 7.93 4.49
C ILE A 514 -0.34 7.12 5.28
N LYS A 515 -0.01 7.59 6.48
CA LYS A 515 0.97 6.97 7.37
C LYS A 515 0.32 6.71 8.72
N SER A 516 0.98 5.95 9.58
CA SER A 516 0.62 5.87 11.00
C SER A 516 1.85 5.47 11.75
N HIS A 517 2.11 6.14 12.86
CA HIS A 517 3.09 5.68 13.82
C HIS A 517 2.43 4.72 14.82
N GLN A 518 2.99 3.52 14.87
CA GLN A 518 2.69 2.48 15.86
C GLN A 518 3.98 2.12 16.60
N ILE A 519 3.85 1.71 17.86
CA ILE A 519 4.99 1.19 18.63
C ILE A 519 5.25 -0.24 18.16
N PRO A 520 6.46 -0.55 17.65
CA PRO A 520 6.76 -1.86 17.08
C PRO A 520 7.23 -2.85 18.16
N ASP A 521 6.29 -3.37 18.96
CA ASP A 521 6.55 -4.07 20.23
C ASP A 521 7.63 -5.15 20.20
N SER A 522 7.63 -6.04 19.19
CA SER A 522 8.62 -7.13 19.08
C SER A 522 10.03 -6.66 18.69
N TYR A 523 10.18 -5.41 18.23
CA TYR A 523 11.48 -4.76 18.05
C TYR A 523 11.94 -3.99 19.30
N VAL A 524 11.06 -3.81 20.30
CA VAL A 524 11.33 -3.11 21.56
C VAL A 524 11.85 -4.11 22.61
N PHE A 525 13.11 -4.52 22.49
CA PHE A 525 13.81 -5.14 23.62
C PHE A 525 14.36 -4.03 24.52
N LYS A 526 13.77 -3.94 25.72
CA LYS A 526 13.85 -2.93 26.80
C LYS A 526 12.74 -1.88 26.74
N SER A 527 11.93 -1.91 27.80
CA SER A 527 10.93 -0.90 28.17
C SER A 527 11.42 0.53 27.90
N ILE A 528 10.53 1.39 27.39
CA ILE A 528 10.83 2.81 27.24
C ILE A 528 10.68 3.45 28.61
N VAL A 529 11.80 3.93 29.16
CA VAL A 529 11.83 4.54 30.51
C VAL A 529 10.79 5.64 30.60
N GLY A 530 9.89 5.55 31.58
CA GLY A 530 8.85 6.55 31.82
C GLY A 530 7.63 6.55 30.89
N ILE A 531 7.50 5.61 29.93
CA ILE A 531 6.32 5.52 29.04
C ILE A 531 5.58 4.18 29.16
N SER A 532 6.27 3.05 28.93
CA SER A 532 5.60 1.77 28.67
C SER A 532 6.26 0.57 29.33
N GLU A 533 6.84 0.76 30.52
CA GLU A 533 7.68 -0.26 31.13
C GLU A 533 6.93 -1.55 31.47
N GLY A 534 7.43 -2.70 30.96
CA GLY A 534 6.93 -4.04 31.30
C GLY A 534 5.59 -4.44 30.68
N GLN A 535 4.96 -3.58 29.87
CA GLN A 535 3.64 -3.87 29.28
C GLN A 535 3.73 -4.80 28.07
N LYS A 536 2.80 -5.77 27.99
CA LYS A 536 2.62 -6.61 26.82
C LYS A 536 1.62 -5.97 25.88
N ARG A 537 1.92 -6.04 24.58
CA ARG A 537 1.26 -5.21 23.57
C ARG A 537 1.03 -6.02 22.29
N ILE A 538 -0.08 -5.74 21.62
CA ILE A 538 -0.37 -6.25 20.28
C ILE A 538 -0.55 -5.05 19.35
N SER A 539 0.44 -4.83 18.49
CA SER A 539 0.46 -3.78 17.48
C SER A 539 0.25 -4.33 16.05
N PRO A 540 -0.30 -3.53 15.12
CA PRO A 540 -0.67 -3.97 13.78
C PRO A 540 0.48 -3.82 12.75
N ILE A 541 1.73 -3.96 13.18
CA ILE A 541 2.91 -3.72 12.30
C ILE A 541 2.89 -4.61 11.06
N ASP A 542 2.63 -5.92 11.23
CA ASP A 542 2.59 -6.88 10.12
C ASP A 542 1.50 -6.53 9.09
N TRP A 543 0.35 -6.03 9.57
CA TRP A 543 -0.71 -5.57 8.70
C TRP A 543 -0.29 -4.30 7.96
N LEU A 544 0.24 -3.30 8.66
CA LEU A 544 0.67 -2.01 8.09
C LEU A 544 1.62 -2.17 6.89
N LEU A 545 2.52 -3.14 6.96
CA LEU A 545 3.50 -3.43 5.92
C LEU A 545 2.91 -4.14 4.69
N THR A 546 1.66 -4.60 4.74
CA THR A 546 0.98 -5.31 3.63
C THR A 546 -0.29 -4.60 3.14
N THR A 547 -0.62 -3.43 3.68
CA THR A 547 -1.87 -2.71 3.34
C THR A 547 -1.91 -2.15 1.93
N GLY A 548 -0.75 -1.95 1.31
CA GLY A 548 -0.60 -1.18 0.07
C GLY A 548 -0.68 0.34 0.26
N ALA A 549 -0.54 0.84 1.49
CA ALA A 549 -0.42 2.26 1.83
C ALA A 549 0.92 2.57 2.47
N GLY A 550 1.15 3.85 2.79
CA GLY A 550 2.38 4.28 3.44
C GLY A 550 2.57 3.73 4.87
N PHE A 551 3.84 3.67 5.29
CA PHE A 551 4.24 3.14 6.59
C PHE A 551 4.87 4.21 7.50
N GLY A 552 4.61 4.12 8.80
CA GLY A 552 5.30 4.88 9.83
C GLY A 552 5.43 4.08 11.13
N PHE A 553 6.17 4.61 12.09
CA PHE A 553 6.34 4.00 13.41
C PHE A 553 6.75 5.05 14.47
N SER A 554 6.63 4.69 15.75
CA SER A 554 7.24 5.44 16.86
C SER A 554 8.42 4.65 17.39
N ARG A 555 9.57 5.29 17.65
CA ARG A 555 10.70 4.61 18.27
C ARG A 555 11.65 5.53 19.02
N TYR A 556 11.96 5.09 20.23
CA TYR A 556 12.87 5.73 21.15
C TYR A 556 14.16 4.93 21.33
N GLY A 557 15.26 5.62 21.65
CA GLY A 557 16.56 5.02 21.90
C GLY A 557 17.42 4.85 20.64
N THR A 558 18.69 4.50 20.85
CA THR A 558 19.63 4.14 19.79
C THR A 558 19.53 2.64 19.49
N TYR A 559 19.32 2.28 18.24
CA TYR A 559 19.12 0.88 17.82
C TYR A 559 19.61 0.57 16.40
N TYR A 560 20.24 1.54 15.71
CA TYR A 560 20.72 1.36 14.34
C TYR A 560 21.80 0.27 14.18
N ASP A 561 22.48 -0.07 15.27
CA ASP A 561 23.51 -1.10 15.37
C ASP A 561 22.93 -2.51 15.54
N ARG A 562 21.62 -2.62 15.81
CA ARG A 562 20.93 -3.91 15.88
C ARG A 562 20.71 -4.44 14.47
N GLU A 563 21.09 -5.71 14.27
CA GLU A 563 20.87 -6.45 13.02
C GLU A 563 19.40 -6.38 12.56
N HIS A 564 18.47 -6.56 13.50
CA HIS A 564 17.04 -6.47 13.26
C HIS A 564 16.43 -5.33 14.06
N ASN A 565 15.89 -4.36 13.35
CA ASN A 565 15.12 -3.25 13.92
C ASN A 565 14.01 -2.82 12.94
N ILE A 566 13.06 -2.04 13.43
CA ILE A 566 11.89 -1.65 12.62
C ILE A 566 12.25 -0.86 11.35
N GLY A 567 13.27 -0.01 11.41
CA GLY A 567 13.74 0.75 10.24
C GLY A 567 14.32 -0.17 9.18
N GLN A 568 15.18 -1.11 9.58
CA GLN A 568 15.71 -2.17 8.72
C GLN A 568 14.59 -3.04 8.13
N GLY A 569 13.67 -3.51 8.97
CA GLY A 569 12.60 -4.42 8.60
C GLY A 569 11.63 -3.80 7.57
N ALA A 570 11.23 -2.54 7.79
CA ALA A 570 10.39 -1.82 6.86
C ALA A 570 11.12 -1.44 5.55
N TYR A 571 12.38 -0.99 5.63
CA TYR A 571 13.18 -0.68 4.44
C TYR A 571 13.44 -1.93 3.57
N SER A 572 13.77 -3.07 4.19
CA SER A 572 13.90 -4.35 3.49
C SER A 572 12.59 -4.87 2.91
N SER A 573 11.44 -4.43 3.46
CA SER A 573 10.10 -4.66 2.92
C SER A 573 9.70 -3.64 1.82
N GLY A 574 10.60 -2.71 1.46
CA GLY A 574 10.42 -1.78 0.34
C GLY A 574 9.78 -0.43 0.66
N PHE A 575 9.73 -0.05 1.93
CA PHE A 575 9.22 1.26 2.33
C PHE A 575 10.34 2.32 2.28
N ASP A 576 10.30 3.17 1.26
CA ASP A 576 11.30 4.21 0.99
C ASP A 576 10.82 5.63 1.33
N ASN A 577 9.70 5.77 2.05
CA ASN A 577 9.14 7.06 2.45
C ASN A 577 8.41 6.92 3.81
N MET A 578 9.16 6.58 4.85
CA MET A 578 8.63 6.32 6.18
C MET A 578 8.59 7.57 7.04
N LEU A 579 7.58 7.64 7.90
CA LEU A 579 7.44 8.66 8.93
C LEU A 579 7.77 8.06 10.30
N VAL A 580 8.59 8.75 11.09
CA VAL A 580 8.72 8.46 12.52
C VAL A 580 7.96 9.53 13.29
N GLY A 581 6.78 9.16 13.80
CA GLY A 581 5.83 10.09 14.43
C GLY A 581 6.27 10.55 15.82
N GLU A 582 7.15 9.79 16.47
CA GLU A 582 7.84 10.19 17.70
C GLU A 582 9.26 9.58 17.69
N TYR A 583 10.28 10.44 17.73
CA TYR A 583 11.69 10.06 17.73
C TYR A 583 12.46 10.76 18.86
N ALA A 584 13.19 9.98 19.65
CA ALA A 584 14.28 10.49 20.49
C ALA A 584 15.43 9.48 20.51
N SER A 585 16.68 9.93 20.38
CA SER A 585 17.84 9.03 20.40
C SER A 585 18.08 8.42 21.77
N LEU A 586 17.62 9.10 22.83
CA LEU A 586 17.85 8.81 24.26
C LEU A 586 19.30 8.39 24.52
N ASN A 587 20.24 9.12 23.92
CA ASN A 587 21.67 8.87 24.02
C ASN A 587 22.44 10.18 24.12
N ALA A 588 23.25 10.32 25.16
CA ALA A 588 24.02 11.53 25.42
C ALA A 588 25.23 11.70 24.49
N SER A 589 25.53 10.72 23.62
CA SER A 589 26.58 10.80 22.63
C SER A 589 26.09 11.46 21.35
N HIS A 590 26.73 12.57 20.97
CA HIS A 590 26.56 13.23 19.67
C HIS A 590 26.73 12.23 18.51
N GLU A 591 27.85 11.49 18.50
CA GLU A 591 28.19 10.54 17.43
C GLU A 591 27.11 9.46 17.26
N LYS A 592 26.63 8.87 18.37
CA LYS A 592 25.57 7.85 18.30
C LYS A 592 24.24 8.44 17.81
N SER A 593 23.92 9.67 18.21
CA SER A 593 22.72 10.36 17.73
C SER A 593 22.82 10.69 16.24
N LEU A 594 23.97 11.18 15.77
CA LEU A 594 24.23 11.44 14.35
C LEU A 594 24.16 10.15 13.52
N ASN A 595 24.81 9.08 13.96
CA ASN A 595 24.78 7.79 13.27
C ASN A 595 23.35 7.23 13.17
N GLN A 596 22.53 7.38 14.23
CA GLN A 596 21.12 7.00 14.18
C GLN A 596 20.34 7.83 13.14
N LEU A 597 20.53 9.15 13.07
CA LEU A 597 19.87 10.01 12.08
C LEU A 597 20.27 9.65 10.64
N LEU A 598 21.58 9.47 10.39
CA LEU A 598 22.09 9.05 9.09
C LEU A 598 21.58 7.67 8.70
N TYR A 599 21.51 6.75 9.65
CA TYR A 599 20.92 5.43 9.46
C TYR A 599 19.45 5.54 9.03
N LEU A 600 18.63 6.30 9.75
CA LEU A 600 17.21 6.47 9.44
C LEU A 600 17.03 7.05 8.03
N ARG A 601 17.73 8.14 7.70
CA ARG A 601 17.71 8.77 6.37
C ARG A 601 18.07 7.78 5.25
N ASN A 602 19.08 6.93 5.49
CA ASN A 602 19.56 5.96 4.50
C ASN A 602 18.69 4.69 4.42
N HIS A 603 17.81 4.47 5.39
CA HIS A 603 16.87 3.34 5.44
C HIS A 603 15.45 3.84 5.29
N GLY A 604 15.17 4.63 4.24
CA GLY A 604 13.81 4.95 3.80
C GLY A 604 13.02 5.93 4.68
N VAL A 605 13.54 6.41 5.81
CA VAL A 605 12.86 7.45 6.61
C VAL A 605 12.99 8.79 5.91
N SER A 606 11.86 9.45 5.67
CA SER A 606 11.79 10.77 5.07
C SER A 606 11.40 11.85 6.06
N THR A 607 10.80 11.50 7.20
CA THR A 607 10.25 12.50 8.14
C THR A 607 10.41 12.04 9.59
N LEU A 608 10.83 12.96 10.47
CA LEU A 608 10.90 12.75 11.92
C LEU A 608 10.15 13.85 12.68
N HIS A 609 9.34 13.48 13.66
CA HIS A 609 9.00 14.38 14.77
C HIS A 609 9.99 14.12 15.92
N VAL A 610 10.85 15.09 16.19
CA VAL A 610 11.96 14.97 17.12
C VAL A 610 11.49 15.45 18.49
N MET A 611 11.33 14.51 19.41
CA MET A 611 10.79 14.76 20.75
C MET A 611 11.81 15.49 21.62
N TRP A 612 11.29 16.40 22.45
CA TRP A 612 12.02 16.95 23.59
C TRP A 612 11.90 15.99 24.77
N TRP A 613 13.00 15.75 25.49
CA TRP A 613 12.94 14.96 26.72
C TRP A 613 12.88 15.91 27.94
N PRO A 614 11.94 15.73 28.88
CA PRO A 614 11.81 16.63 30.03
C PRO A 614 13.11 16.79 30.81
N SER A 615 13.41 18.00 31.29
CA SER A 615 14.68 18.39 31.91
C SER A 615 15.07 17.51 33.09
N GLU A 616 14.07 17.03 33.86
CA GLU A 616 14.26 16.12 34.99
C GLU A 616 14.68 14.69 34.59
N LEU A 617 14.47 14.31 33.33
CA LEU A 617 14.83 13.02 32.76
C LEU A 617 15.93 13.13 31.70
N ASP A 618 16.26 14.34 31.26
CA ASP A 618 17.28 14.61 30.26
C ASP A 618 18.68 14.31 30.85
N LYS A 619 19.36 13.33 30.27
CA LYS A 619 20.73 12.95 30.66
C LYS A 619 21.76 13.45 29.64
N GLY A 620 21.48 14.58 28.98
CA GLY A 620 22.24 15.10 27.84
C GLY A 620 21.75 14.59 26.49
N PHE A 621 20.55 13.99 26.44
CA PHE A 621 19.90 13.50 25.23
C PHE A 621 19.54 14.64 24.29
N ASN A 622 18.94 15.72 24.82
CA ASN A 622 18.51 16.86 24.01
C ASN A 622 19.69 17.53 23.32
N ASN A 623 20.77 17.83 24.06
CA ASN A 623 21.99 18.44 23.51
C ASN A 623 22.67 17.55 22.44
N ALA A 624 22.72 16.23 22.66
CA ALA A 624 23.28 15.30 21.69
C ALA A 624 22.44 15.23 20.40
N GLN A 625 21.11 15.25 20.52
CA GLN A 625 20.19 15.28 19.36
C GLN A 625 20.30 16.59 18.58
N GLU A 626 20.31 17.73 19.27
CA GLU A 626 20.43 19.05 18.64
C GLU A 626 21.72 19.18 17.85
N SER A 627 22.86 18.89 18.48
CA SER A 627 24.17 18.95 17.82
C SER A 627 24.25 18.00 16.61
N ALA A 628 23.68 16.80 16.72
CA ALA A 628 23.61 15.84 15.62
C ALA A 628 22.75 16.32 14.44
N LEU A 629 21.61 16.95 14.70
CA LEU A 629 20.76 17.56 13.66
C LEU A 629 21.48 18.71 12.95
N ARG A 630 22.17 19.58 13.69
CA ARG A 630 22.98 20.67 13.11
C ARG A 630 24.10 20.15 12.22
N GLU A 631 24.77 19.06 12.63
CA GLU A 631 25.78 18.40 11.80
C GLU A 631 25.16 17.75 10.55
N MET A 632 24.00 17.10 10.68
CA MET A 632 23.29 16.51 9.55
C MET A 632 22.95 17.57 8.48
N ILE A 633 22.51 18.76 8.89
CA ILE A 633 22.24 19.89 7.98
C ILE A 633 23.53 20.44 7.37
N SER A 634 24.57 20.66 8.17
CA SER A 634 25.78 21.35 7.68
C SER A 634 26.71 20.47 6.85
N LYS A 635 26.77 19.15 7.12
CA LYS A 635 27.73 18.23 6.49
C LYS A 635 27.09 17.13 5.64
N HIS A 636 25.80 16.83 5.83
CA HIS A 636 25.13 15.70 5.17
C HIS A 636 23.90 16.08 4.32
N ASP A 637 23.73 17.37 4.02
CA ASP A 637 22.66 17.95 3.19
C ASP A 637 22.74 17.53 1.71
N THR A 638 22.39 16.28 1.47
CA THR A 638 22.44 15.63 0.15
C THR A 638 21.06 15.04 -0.16
N PRO A 639 20.70 14.84 -1.44
CA PRO A 639 19.41 14.25 -1.78
C PRO A 639 19.31 12.83 -1.21
N ARG A 640 18.20 12.56 -0.54
CA ARG A 640 17.88 11.23 0.00
C ARG A 640 17.65 10.25 -1.16
N LYS A 641 18.21 9.04 -1.05
CA LYS A 641 17.87 7.91 -1.92
C LYS A 641 16.51 7.33 -1.51
N GLY A 642 15.71 6.85 -2.44
CA GLY A 642 14.40 6.27 -2.11
C GLY A 642 13.48 6.19 -3.32
N LEU A 643 12.31 6.85 -3.25
CA LEU A 643 11.30 6.80 -4.31
C LEU A 643 11.72 7.50 -5.61
N ALA A 644 12.48 8.60 -5.52
CA ALA A 644 13.02 9.30 -6.67
C ALA A 644 14.28 8.59 -7.23
N GLY A 645 14.52 8.74 -8.54
CA GLY A 645 15.62 8.10 -9.27
C GLY A 645 15.28 7.86 -10.73
N GLY A 646 15.33 8.89 -11.57
CA GLY A 646 14.97 8.85 -12.98
C GLY A 646 13.47 8.84 -13.23
N ILE A 647 13.09 8.86 -14.50
CA ILE A 647 11.70 8.76 -14.96
C ILE A 647 11.64 7.72 -16.06
N ARG A 648 10.79 6.71 -15.87
CA ARG A 648 10.68 5.60 -16.82
C ARG A 648 9.59 5.80 -17.86
N GLU A 649 8.43 6.24 -17.41
CA GLU A 649 7.20 6.34 -18.20
C GLU A 649 6.45 7.59 -17.75
N ILE A 650 5.88 8.32 -18.70
CA ILE A 650 4.90 9.38 -18.43
C ILE A 650 3.69 9.10 -19.30
N ARG A 651 2.49 9.13 -18.73
CA ARG A 651 1.25 8.87 -19.44
C ARG A 651 0.24 9.99 -19.20
N PRO A 652 -0.37 10.54 -20.27
CA PRO A 652 -1.46 11.49 -20.12
C PRO A 652 -2.73 10.78 -19.65
N TRP A 653 -3.36 11.30 -18.60
CA TRP A 653 -4.71 10.95 -18.20
C TRP A 653 -5.68 12.01 -18.70
N ARG A 654 -6.69 11.58 -19.47
CA ARG A 654 -7.73 12.44 -20.06
C ARG A 654 -9.09 12.08 -19.49
N GLY A 655 -9.33 12.43 -18.23
CA GLY A 655 -10.62 12.20 -17.57
C GLY A 655 -11.66 13.28 -17.89
N LYS A 656 -12.94 12.99 -17.63
CA LYS A 656 -14.05 13.92 -17.86
C LYS A 656 -13.93 15.23 -17.07
N ASP A 657 -13.62 15.11 -15.77
CA ASP A 657 -13.57 16.25 -14.84
C ASP A 657 -12.16 16.83 -14.67
N GLN A 658 -11.13 16.01 -14.91
CA GLN A 658 -9.74 16.39 -14.71
C GLN A 658 -8.80 15.64 -15.66
N SER A 659 -7.74 16.35 -16.06
CA SER A 659 -6.70 15.85 -16.95
C SER A 659 -5.33 16.26 -16.41
N PHE A 660 -4.39 15.33 -16.38
CA PHE A 660 -3.03 15.53 -15.88
C PHE A 660 -2.09 14.48 -16.47
N ASP A 661 -0.78 14.68 -16.33
CA ASP A 661 0.21 13.66 -16.64
C ASP A 661 0.47 12.79 -15.40
N ILE A 662 0.77 11.51 -15.57
CA ILE A 662 1.22 10.62 -14.48
C ILE A 662 2.63 10.15 -14.83
N ALA A 663 3.57 10.27 -13.91
CA ALA A 663 4.95 9.81 -14.08
C ALA A 663 5.25 8.60 -13.19
N SER A 664 6.04 7.66 -13.73
CA SER A 664 6.70 6.58 -13.00
C SER A 664 8.13 7.01 -12.64
N LEU A 665 8.34 7.35 -11.37
CA LEU A 665 9.63 7.72 -10.79
C LEU A 665 10.33 6.49 -10.20
N GLY A 666 11.65 6.53 -10.04
CA GLY A 666 12.41 5.45 -9.42
C GLY A 666 12.62 4.29 -10.40
N THR A 667 13.69 4.41 -11.17
CA THR A 667 14.07 3.55 -12.29
C THR A 667 15.37 2.82 -11.95
N GLY A 668 15.49 1.57 -12.38
CA GLY A 668 16.69 0.77 -12.12
C GLY A 668 16.60 -0.09 -10.86
N PRO A 669 17.66 -0.86 -10.57
CA PRO A 669 17.58 -2.03 -9.70
C PRO A 669 17.39 -1.70 -8.21
N SER A 670 17.66 -0.47 -7.78
CA SER A 670 17.50 -0.04 -6.38
C SER A 670 16.10 0.46 -6.04
N HIS A 671 15.24 0.74 -7.03
CA HIS A 671 13.97 1.43 -6.79
C HIS A 671 12.77 0.50 -6.90
N THR A 672 11.80 0.73 -6.02
CA THR A 672 10.47 0.10 -6.03
C THR A 672 9.58 0.72 -7.11
N GLY A 673 9.63 2.03 -7.26
CA GLY A 673 8.89 2.78 -8.27
C GLY A 673 7.65 3.46 -7.71
N LEU A 674 7.48 4.74 -8.04
CA LEU A 674 6.41 5.60 -7.55
C LEU A 674 5.61 6.17 -8.72
N LEU A 675 4.28 6.06 -8.67
CA LEU A 675 3.38 6.79 -9.55
C LEU A 675 3.01 8.13 -8.94
N LYS A 676 3.22 9.23 -9.66
CA LYS A 676 2.94 10.61 -9.23
C LYS A 676 2.21 11.40 -10.31
N SER A 677 1.08 12.03 -9.99
CA SER A 677 0.36 12.92 -10.91
C SER A 677 0.98 14.32 -10.98
N LEU A 678 0.98 14.94 -12.16
CA LEU A 678 1.70 16.17 -12.46
C LEU A 678 0.80 17.23 -13.10
N LYS A 679 0.93 18.46 -12.60
CA LYS A 679 0.33 19.66 -13.18
C LYS A 679 1.06 20.07 -14.47
N LYS A 680 0.53 21.09 -15.14
CA LYS A 680 1.11 21.64 -16.38
C LYS A 680 2.57 22.05 -16.19
N ASP A 681 2.86 22.70 -15.08
CA ASP A 681 4.19 23.17 -14.71
C ASP A 681 5.08 22.06 -14.13
N GLY A 682 4.57 20.82 -14.01
CA GLY A 682 5.25 19.64 -13.46
C GLY A 682 5.31 19.54 -11.94
N SER A 683 4.69 20.48 -11.22
CA SER A 683 4.45 20.33 -9.77
C SER A 683 3.46 19.19 -9.50
N PHE A 684 3.44 18.70 -8.26
CA PHE A 684 2.54 17.62 -7.86
C PHE A 684 1.06 18.03 -7.99
N GLU A 685 0.24 17.17 -8.61
CA GLU A 685 -1.20 17.42 -8.77
C GLU A 685 -2.04 16.90 -7.59
N GLY A 686 -1.64 15.82 -6.92
CA GLY A 686 -2.26 15.33 -5.68
C GLY A 686 -3.21 14.13 -5.82
N THR A 687 -3.61 13.74 -7.03
CA THR A 687 -4.52 12.61 -7.26
C THR A 687 -3.86 11.25 -7.16
N VAL A 688 -2.68 11.11 -7.77
CA VAL A 688 -1.97 9.83 -7.84
C VAL A 688 -0.65 9.97 -7.08
N TYR A 689 -0.50 9.17 -6.03
CA TYR A 689 0.73 9.02 -5.26
C TYR A 689 0.74 7.63 -4.62
N THR A 690 1.31 6.65 -5.33
CA THR A 690 1.24 5.24 -4.94
C THR A 690 2.47 4.47 -5.38
N VAL A 691 2.89 3.53 -4.54
CA VAL A 691 3.91 2.51 -4.86
C VAL A 691 3.17 1.19 -5.06
N PRO A 692 2.98 0.74 -6.31
CA PRO A 692 2.19 -0.47 -6.58
C PRO A 692 2.84 -1.74 -6.02
N PHE A 693 4.17 -1.77 -5.89
CA PHE A 693 4.94 -2.90 -5.38
C PHE A 693 6.00 -2.39 -4.39
N HIS A 694 5.74 -2.48 -3.09
CA HIS A 694 6.78 -2.24 -2.07
C HIS A 694 7.73 -3.43 -1.99
N ALA A 695 7.20 -4.62 -1.71
CA ALA A 695 7.97 -5.87 -1.60
C ALA A 695 7.96 -6.68 -2.91
N HIS A 696 9.00 -7.49 -3.08
CA HIS A 696 9.07 -8.51 -4.11
C HIS A 696 7.94 -9.53 -3.91
N VAL A 697 7.31 -9.95 -5.01
CA VAL A 697 6.26 -10.96 -5.00
C VAL A 697 6.88 -12.30 -5.38
N ASN A 698 7.06 -13.18 -4.39
CA ASN A 698 7.49 -14.54 -4.67
C ASN A 698 6.34 -15.33 -5.31
N ILE A 699 6.65 -16.19 -6.27
CA ILE A 699 5.68 -17.02 -6.98
C ILE A 699 6.08 -18.50 -6.82
N GLU A 700 5.20 -19.27 -6.19
CA GLU A 700 5.34 -20.71 -6.02
C GLU A 700 4.27 -21.45 -6.83
N VAL A 701 4.68 -22.44 -7.64
CA VAL A 701 3.74 -23.30 -8.37
C VAL A 701 3.31 -24.43 -7.46
N MET A 702 2.06 -24.41 -7.04
CA MET A 702 1.49 -25.41 -6.13
C MET A 702 1.01 -26.65 -6.88
N ASN A 703 0.48 -26.46 -8.09
CA ASN A 703 0.02 -27.54 -8.95
C ASN A 703 0.03 -27.11 -10.42
N GLU A 704 0.49 -27.99 -11.30
CA GLU A 704 0.46 -27.80 -12.76
C GLU A 704 0.09 -29.13 -13.43
N GLN A 705 -1.03 -29.16 -14.15
CA GLN A 705 -1.52 -30.37 -14.82
C GLN A 705 -2.06 -30.01 -16.20
N LYS A 706 -1.55 -30.69 -17.25
CA LYS A 706 -2.03 -30.50 -18.61
C LYS A 706 -3.50 -30.88 -18.77
N LYS A 707 -3.94 -31.95 -18.09
CA LYS A 707 -5.30 -32.45 -18.10
C LYS A 707 -5.64 -33.07 -16.76
N THR A 708 -6.87 -32.85 -16.31
CA THR A 708 -7.42 -33.51 -15.12
C THR A 708 -8.95 -33.51 -15.17
N ASN A 709 -9.58 -34.45 -14.46
CA ASN A 709 -11.03 -34.51 -14.35
C ASN A 709 -11.51 -33.90 -13.03
N LEU A 710 -12.59 -33.14 -13.11
CA LEU A 710 -13.44 -32.76 -11.98
C LEU A 710 -14.71 -33.61 -12.03
N ASN A 711 -15.27 -33.89 -10.85
CA ASN A 711 -16.48 -34.69 -10.71
C ASN A 711 -17.25 -34.23 -9.44
N PRO A 712 -18.40 -34.85 -9.11
CA PRO A 712 -19.15 -34.51 -7.91
C PRO A 712 -18.41 -34.73 -6.58
N ARG A 713 -17.37 -35.58 -6.54
CA ARG A 713 -16.49 -35.65 -5.37
C ARG A 713 -15.46 -34.51 -5.43
N PRO A 714 -15.26 -33.77 -4.33
CA PRO A 714 -14.20 -32.78 -4.20
C PRO A 714 -12.82 -33.37 -4.54
N LYS A 715 -12.15 -32.70 -5.48
CA LYS A 715 -10.75 -32.96 -5.83
C LYS A 715 -9.88 -31.86 -5.22
N GLU A 716 -8.82 -32.25 -4.52
CA GLU A 716 -7.82 -31.28 -4.05
C GLU A 716 -7.02 -30.73 -5.24
N LEU A 717 -7.01 -29.41 -5.37
CA LEU A 717 -6.23 -28.68 -6.35
C LEU A 717 -4.87 -28.25 -5.79
N ALA A 718 -4.80 -27.86 -4.51
CA ALA A 718 -3.57 -27.47 -3.85
C ALA A 718 -3.74 -27.46 -2.32
N THR A 719 -2.62 -27.62 -1.60
CA THR A 719 -2.49 -27.35 -0.18
C THR A 719 -1.43 -26.27 0.02
N ILE A 720 -1.77 -25.18 0.71
CA ILE A 720 -0.89 -24.05 1.01
C ILE A 720 -0.63 -24.03 2.51
N LEU A 721 0.63 -24.02 2.90
CA LEU A 721 1.05 -24.02 4.30
C LEU A 721 1.43 -22.61 4.77
N HIS A 722 1.17 -22.33 6.04
CA HIS A 722 1.64 -21.15 6.78
C HIS A 722 1.41 -19.81 6.07
N THR A 723 0.18 -19.61 5.61
CA THR A 723 -0.23 -18.37 4.94
C THR A 723 -0.10 -17.16 5.86
N ARG A 724 0.17 -16.00 5.26
CA ARG A 724 0.35 -14.72 5.95
C ARG A 724 -0.21 -13.56 5.12
N PRO A 725 -0.46 -12.38 5.73
CA PRO A 725 -0.92 -11.20 5.00
C PRO A 725 -0.09 -10.93 3.74
N GLY A 726 -0.75 -10.52 2.66
CA GLY A 726 -0.15 -10.39 1.33
C GLY A 726 -0.16 -11.68 0.49
N SER A 727 -0.66 -12.80 1.02
CA SER A 727 -0.86 -14.04 0.26
C SER A 727 -1.98 -13.90 -0.78
N VAL A 728 -1.72 -14.34 -2.01
CA VAL A 728 -2.72 -14.49 -3.08
C VAL A 728 -2.62 -15.88 -3.68
N ILE A 729 -3.74 -16.58 -3.85
CA ILE A 729 -3.83 -17.83 -4.59
C ILE A 729 -4.45 -17.53 -5.95
N GLU A 730 -3.70 -17.80 -7.02
CA GLU A 730 -4.21 -17.76 -8.39
C GLU A 730 -4.47 -19.19 -8.87
N VAL A 731 -5.65 -19.43 -9.43
CA VAL A 731 -6.04 -20.69 -10.06
C VAL A 731 -6.46 -20.37 -11.48
N SER A 732 -5.88 -21.05 -12.47
CA SER A 732 -6.30 -20.92 -13.86
C SER A 732 -6.38 -22.29 -14.53
N PHE A 733 -7.40 -22.47 -15.38
CA PHE A 733 -7.58 -23.66 -16.20
C PHE A 733 -8.61 -23.39 -17.30
N LYS A 734 -8.65 -24.25 -18.30
CA LYS A 734 -9.66 -24.28 -19.35
C LYS A 734 -10.65 -25.41 -19.09
N VAL A 735 -11.93 -25.19 -19.34
CA VAL A 735 -12.96 -26.23 -19.16
C VAL A 735 -13.29 -26.94 -20.46
N ASN A 736 -13.20 -28.27 -20.48
CA ASN A 736 -13.60 -29.13 -21.60
C ASN A 736 -15.00 -29.71 -21.36
N GLY A 737 -16.02 -28.89 -21.57
CA GLY A 737 -17.43 -29.24 -21.44
C GLY A 737 -18.23 -28.20 -20.69
N LYS A 738 -19.55 -28.15 -20.92
CA LYS A 738 -20.42 -27.23 -20.20
C LYS A 738 -20.67 -27.74 -18.77
N THR A 739 -20.60 -26.89 -17.75
CA THR A 739 -21.04 -27.20 -16.37
C THR A 739 -21.88 -26.06 -15.81
N ASP A 740 -22.98 -26.40 -15.14
CA ASP A 740 -23.86 -25.40 -14.54
C ASP A 740 -23.46 -25.06 -13.10
N ASN A 741 -22.48 -25.79 -12.54
CA ASN A 741 -22.05 -25.61 -11.17
C ASN A 741 -20.63 -26.12 -10.95
N LEU A 742 -19.64 -25.23 -11.08
CA LEU A 742 -18.29 -25.44 -10.59
C LEU A 742 -18.15 -24.79 -9.21
N LEU A 743 -17.86 -25.61 -8.20
CA LEU A 743 -17.65 -25.17 -6.83
C LEU A 743 -16.17 -25.26 -6.48
N ILE A 744 -15.66 -24.18 -5.90
CA ILE A 744 -14.31 -24.10 -5.33
C ILE A 744 -14.46 -23.81 -3.84
N ASP A 745 -14.06 -24.78 -3.02
CA ASP A 745 -14.11 -24.72 -1.57
C ASP A 745 -12.72 -24.57 -0.99
N PHE A 746 -12.66 -23.93 0.18
CA PHE A 746 -11.45 -23.82 0.97
C PHE A 746 -11.66 -24.57 2.30
N THR A 747 -10.65 -25.31 2.74
CA THR A 747 -10.66 -25.93 4.07
C THR A 747 -9.43 -25.52 4.86
N HIS A 748 -9.61 -25.35 6.17
CA HIS A 748 -8.55 -25.10 7.14
C HIS A 748 -8.62 -26.19 8.21
N ARG A 749 -7.53 -26.97 8.39
CA ARG A 749 -7.48 -28.10 9.34
C ARG A 749 -8.67 -29.08 9.19
N GLY A 750 -9.09 -29.32 7.95
CA GLY A 750 -10.21 -30.21 7.63
C GLY A 750 -11.61 -29.59 7.77
N VAL A 751 -11.73 -28.36 8.28
CA VAL A 751 -13.00 -27.63 8.38
C VAL A 751 -13.21 -26.76 7.15
N LYS A 752 -14.42 -26.80 6.57
CA LYS A 752 -14.77 -25.96 5.42
C LYS A 752 -14.96 -24.50 5.84
N LEU A 753 -14.30 -23.59 5.14
CA LEU A 753 -14.49 -22.15 5.27
C LEU A 753 -15.69 -21.73 4.41
N SER A 754 -16.90 -21.94 4.92
CA SER A 754 -18.15 -21.79 4.15
C SER A 754 -18.37 -20.40 3.56
N ASP A 755 -17.84 -19.35 4.19
CA ASP A 755 -17.94 -17.97 3.70
C ASP A 755 -16.95 -17.67 2.56
N LYS A 756 -16.05 -18.62 2.22
CA LYS A 756 -15.02 -18.48 1.18
C LYS A 756 -15.26 -19.34 -0.05
N SER A 757 -16.34 -20.11 -0.09
CA SER A 757 -16.71 -20.91 -1.26
C SER A 757 -17.03 -20.04 -2.47
N ILE A 758 -16.47 -20.38 -3.63
CA ILE A 758 -16.74 -19.71 -4.91
C ILE A 758 -17.58 -20.66 -5.75
N ARG A 759 -18.74 -20.20 -6.17
CA ARG A 759 -19.62 -20.90 -7.09
C ARG A 759 -19.61 -20.20 -8.43
N LEU A 760 -19.26 -20.93 -9.48
CA LEU A 760 -19.32 -20.48 -10.86
C LEU A 760 -20.41 -21.26 -11.59
N GLU A 761 -21.36 -20.54 -12.16
CA GLU A 761 -22.52 -21.11 -12.84
C GLU A 761 -22.41 -20.87 -14.36
N GLN A 762 -23.05 -21.74 -15.14
CA GLN A 762 -23.15 -21.61 -16.60
C GLN A 762 -21.80 -21.48 -17.32
N ILE A 763 -20.81 -22.28 -16.90
CA ILE A 763 -19.51 -22.31 -17.59
C ILE A 763 -19.68 -23.06 -18.90
N GLU A 764 -19.32 -22.40 -20.00
CA GLU A 764 -19.38 -22.98 -21.33
C GLU A 764 -18.14 -23.82 -21.64
N ALA A 765 -18.28 -24.72 -22.62
CA ALA A 765 -17.14 -25.47 -23.14
C ALA A 765 -16.08 -24.51 -23.70
N ASP A 766 -14.81 -24.88 -23.52
CA ASP A 766 -13.62 -24.11 -23.88
C ASP A 766 -13.41 -22.79 -23.14
N GLN A 767 -14.24 -22.49 -22.14
CA GLN A 767 -14.10 -21.27 -21.34
C GLN A 767 -12.85 -21.35 -20.45
N GLN A 768 -12.08 -20.26 -20.47
CA GLN A 768 -10.95 -20.05 -19.57
C GLN A 768 -11.44 -19.49 -18.24
N VAL A 769 -11.07 -20.14 -17.15
CA VAL A 769 -11.39 -19.74 -15.78
C VAL A 769 -10.11 -19.25 -15.12
N ARG A 770 -10.20 -18.09 -14.47
CA ARG A 770 -9.15 -17.57 -13.58
C ARG A 770 -9.80 -17.09 -12.29
N LEU A 771 -9.32 -17.60 -11.17
CA LEU A 771 -9.73 -17.21 -9.83
C LEU A 771 -8.52 -16.65 -9.10
N VAL A 772 -8.72 -15.52 -8.43
CA VAL A 772 -7.69 -14.83 -7.65
C VAL A 772 -8.26 -14.63 -6.25
N TYR A 773 -7.67 -15.29 -5.27
CA TYR A 773 -8.12 -15.28 -3.89
C TYR A 773 -7.07 -14.67 -2.97
N LYS A 774 -7.43 -13.63 -2.22
CA LYS A 774 -6.54 -12.97 -1.25
C LYS A 774 -6.78 -13.56 0.14
N ILE A 775 -5.71 -13.95 0.84
CA ILE A 775 -5.77 -14.45 2.22
C ILE A 775 -5.27 -13.36 3.17
N PRO A 776 -6.16 -12.76 3.98
CA PRO A 776 -5.78 -11.66 4.86
C PRO A 776 -5.34 -12.12 6.26
N LEU A 777 -5.47 -13.40 6.59
CA LEU A 777 -5.23 -13.96 7.93
C LEU A 777 -4.02 -14.88 7.94
N LEU A 778 -3.47 -15.09 9.13
CA LEU A 778 -2.48 -16.14 9.36
C LEU A 778 -3.23 -17.46 9.51
N MET A 779 -2.99 -18.42 8.61
CA MET A 779 -3.54 -19.77 8.71
C MET A 779 -2.45 -20.81 8.51
N ASP A 780 -2.48 -21.88 9.29
CA ASP A 780 -1.48 -22.94 9.22
C ASP A 780 -1.54 -23.75 7.93
N GLU A 781 -2.74 -24.03 7.43
CA GLU A 781 -2.97 -24.83 6.24
C GLU A 781 -4.26 -24.37 5.57
N ILE A 782 -4.24 -24.17 4.26
CA ILE A 782 -5.43 -23.96 3.43
C ILE A 782 -5.41 -24.99 2.31
N LYS A 783 -6.45 -25.80 2.20
CA LYS A 783 -6.65 -26.69 1.05
C LYS A 783 -7.69 -26.13 0.12
N LEU A 784 -7.38 -26.15 -1.16
CA LEU A 784 -8.28 -25.77 -2.23
C LEU A 784 -8.91 -27.02 -2.82
N LEU A 785 -10.24 -27.12 -2.76
CA LEU A 785 -11.00 -28.24 -3.28
C LEU A 785 -11.89 -27.77 -4.43
N ALA A 786 -11.98 -28.55 -5.50
CA ALA A 786 -12.85 -28.28 -6.64
C ALA A 786 -13.76 -29.46 -6.94
N ASN A 787 -15.04 -29.19 -7.18
CA ASN A 787 -16.01 -30.18 -7.65
C ASN A 787 -17.01 -29.57 -8.61
N THR A 788 -17.71 -30.44 -9.32
CA THR A 788 -18.69 -30.07 -10.34
C THR A 788 -19.95 -30.92 -10.20
N ASP A 789 -21.05 -30.52 -10.80
CA ASP A 789 -22.30 -31.28 -10.82
C ASP A 789 -22.21 -32.61 -11.60
N LYS A 790 -21.23 -32.75 -12.48
CA LYS A 790 -21.00 -33.91 -13.35
C LYS A 790 -19.53 -34.06 -13.68
N ASN A 791 -19.15 -35.16 -14.33
CA ASN A 791 -17.77 -35.37 -14.75
C ASN A 791 -17.42 -34.42 -15.90
N ILE A 792 -16.40 -33.59 -15.72
CA ILE A 792 -15.84 -32.74 -16.78
C ILE A 792 -14.31 -32.84 -16.77
N GLU A 793 -13.70 -32.66 -17.94
CA GLU A 793 -12.25 -32.50 -18.05
C GLU A 793 -11.93 -31.01 -17.95
N ILE A 794 -10.81 -30.67 -17.29
CA ILE A 794 -10.18 -29.37 -17.37
C ILE A 794 -8.76 -29.53 -17.91
N GLU A 795 -8.30 -28.54 -18.68
CA GLU A 795 -6.98 -28.49 -19.27
C GLU A 795 -6.15 -27.34 -18.69
N ASP A 796 -4.83 -27.48 -18.79
CA ASP A 796 -3.85 -26.45 -18.42
C ASP A 796 -4.09 -25.88 -17.02
N LEU A 797 -4.39 -26.75 -16.04
CA LEU A 797 -4.52 -26.35 -14.65
C LEU A 797 -3.19 -25.82 -14.15
N LEU A 798 -3.22 -24.59 -13.64
CA LEU A 798 -2.12 -23.96 -12.95
C LEU A 798 -2.66 -23.33 -11.67
N VAL A 799 -2.11 -23.75 -10.53
CA VAL A 799 -2.36 -23.16 -9.21
C VAL A 799 -1.06 -22.56 -8.70
N VAL A 800 -1.10 -21.28 -8.35
CA VAL A 800 0.07 -20.49 -8.00
C VAL A 800 -0.19 -19.74 -6.70
N HIS A 801 0.78 -19.77 -5.79
CA HIS A 801 0.80 -18.96 -4.58
C HIS A 801 1.72 -17.75 -4.78
N HIS A 802 1.17 -16.56 -4.59
CA HIS A 802 1.90 -15.31 -4.57
C HIS A 802 2.07 -14.88 -3.12
N GLN A 803 3.28 -14.48 -2.75
CA GLN A 803 3.55 -13.95 -1.42
C GLN A 803 4.44 -12.72 -1.51
N ASP A 804 3.89 -11.58 -1.08
CA ASP A 804 4.66 -10.38 -0.81
C ASP A 804 5.70 -10.68 0.28
N GLN A 805 6.98 -10.50 -0.06
CA GLN A 805 8.11 -10.82 0.82
C GLN A 805 8.38 -9.68 1.80
N VAL A 806 7.40 -9.37 2.64
CA VAL A 806 7.57 -8.45 3.77
C VAL A 806 8.07 -9.19 5.01
N ILE A 807 8.56 -8.46 6.00
CA ILE A 807 8.72 -9.00 7.36
C ILE A 807 7.37 -9.47 7.92
N ASN A 808 7.41 -10.42 8.84
CA ASN A 808 6.24 -10.85 9.60
C ASN A 808 6.67 -11.28 11.00
N LEU A 809 6.43 -10.41 11.97
CA LEU A 809 6.90 -10.54 13.34
C LEU A 809 6.15 -11.66 14.07
N ALA A 810 4.86 -11.85 13.79
CA ALA A 810 4.08 -12.97 14.31
C ALA A 810 4.68 -14.34 13.95
N LYS A 811 5.31 -14.45 12.77
CA LYS A 811 5.99 -15.67 12.30
C LYS A 811 7.52 -15.61 12.44
N LYS A 812 8.08 -14.63 13.17
CA LYS A 812 9.53 -14.42 13.37
C LYS A 812 10.33 -14.23 12.07
N ILE A 813 9.69 -13.73 11.02
CA ILE A 813 10.36 -13.37 9.76
C ILE A 813 10.90 -11.95 9.90
N MET A 814 12.20 -11.82 10.12
CA MET A 814 12.85 -10.56 10.50
C MET A 814 13.40 -9.76 9.31
N ASN A 815 13.43 -10.35 8.11
CA ASN A 815 13.89 -9.70 6.87
C ASN A 815 12.83 -9.79 5.77
N GLY A 816 12.62 -8.68 5.07
CA GLY A 816 11.86 -8.65 3.83
C GLY A 816 12.77 -8.72 2.59
N GLN A 817 12.15 -8.79 1.43
CA GLN A 817 12.78 -8.61 0.13
C GLN A 817 12.01 -7.52 -0.62
N ARG A 818 12.64 -6.36 -0.76
CA ARG A 818 12.07 -5.21 -1.47
C ARG A 818 11.93 -5.49 -2.97
N HIS A 819 10.92 -4.89 -3.57
CA HIS A 819 10.77 -4.83 -5.01
C HIS A 819 11.90 -4.00 -5.65
N ARG A 820 12.22 -4.30 -6.91
CA ARG A 820 13.35 -3.72 -7.65
C ARG A 820 12.99 -3.44 -9.10
N GLY A 821 13.72 -2.55 -9.76
CA GLY A 821 13.55 -2.27 -11.20
C GLY A 821 12.46 -1.25 -11.53
N GLY A 822 11.85 -0.61 -10.53
CA GLY A 822 10.72 0.29 -10.72
C GLY A 822 9.46 -0.44 -11.24
N ILE A 823 8.60 0.27 -11.95
CA ILE A 823 7.32 -0.26 -12.46
C ILE A 823 7.05 0.15 -13.90
N SER A 824 6.30 -0.67 -14.62
CA SER A 824 5.54 -0.23 -15.80
C SER A 824 4.10 0.05 -15.38
N PHE A 825 3.38 0.90 -16.12
CA PHE A 825 1.96 1.09 -15.85
C PHE A 825 1.18 1.53 -17.08
N ALA A 826 -0.15 1.45 -17.02
CA ALA A 826 -1.09 2.10 -17.94
C ALA A 826 -2.40 2.44 -17.20
N CYS A 827 -3.22 3.34 -17.76
CA CYS A 827 -4.50 3.73 -17.17
C CYS A 827 -5.65 3.08 -17.93
N LEU A 828 -6.57 2.40 -17.25
CA LEU A 828 -7.74 1.83 -17.92
C LEU A 828 -8.61 2.96 -18.50
N PRO A 829 -9.05 2.83 -19.78
CA PRO A 829 -10.00 3.77 -20.37
C PRO A 829 -11.32 3.83 -19.58
N GLN A 830 -11.98 5.00 -19.59
CA GLN A 830 -13.29 5.21 -18.95
C GLN A 830 -14.46 4.82 -19.85
#